data_AF-A0A2E9IV53-F1
#
_entry.id   AF-A0A2E9IV53-F1
#
_cell.length_a   1.000
_cell.length_b   1.000
_cell.length_c   1.000
_cell.angle_alpha   90.00
_cell.angle_beta   90.00
_cell.angle_gamma   90.00
#
_symmetry.space_group_name_H-M   'P 1'
#
loop_
_entity.id
_entity.type
_entity.pdbx_description
1 polymer ?
#
loop_
_entity_poly.entity_id
_entity_poly.type
_entity_poly.pdbx_seq_one_letter_code
_entity_poly.pdbx_strand_id
1 'polypeptide(L)'
;MKISTILDKIDEHQLFVPAFQREYVWKRDDAKQLIDSLIKEYPTGTMLTWETASPPELKGPHKYSSSQGAVKLLLDGQQRITTLYMLIHGEIPSYYTAPEIMNDTRGLYVNVETLELSYYMKTKMENKPLWLNITEIFKRNVRAKDVVRGLEALGETVDRDRDDLIDDNFTAIHNILDREFPEQTIPVKANIREAIDIFYKVNASGVALTDAELALAQISGYWPEARDLFKAKLSKLKADGYVFKLDFLVYVLLGCLYHQGSEMKKLHDSENREPLIAAWKQLDGQILDYVVNVLRSKAFVDHTHEINSIYALVTIIVYCFDKGGAHLSEAEINKVVKWFYYSQIRARYVSQLPQKLDRDLRTLQESSSPFDDLLQVIADERRLEVTPEEMEGRAIGHPLFSMMRWYLKSRGAVCLTTGVTLRQNMGEKYQLELDHIFPYSRLKTAGYGKGNRVKYALAQEFTNRAILTQVANRKKSAAPAVSYLTSVVENFPKSLKLQCIPEDTELWQLEKYESFLATRRKMLATELNRFLEGITLTEETETPISIEELIADGESDELEFKSTLRWDLREGKLNKKLEEVILKTVAAFANSDGGTLLVGVDDAGNILGLDNDYTSLGDADKDKFEMHLRNLIANAYGKSFAATKVKIRFPQVNGLEICQVDTQEASEPLILATTDKSGQKVEKFFVRNGNASHEMPMSQMNSYMKGRFTS
;
A
#
# COMPACT_ATOMS: atom_id res chain seq x y z
N MET A 1 18.75 -9.15 31.88
CA MET A 1 18.56 -8.09 32.90
C MET A 1 17.18 -8.26 33.53
N LYS A 2 17.01 -8.09 34.85
CA LYS A 2 15.69 -8.17 35.49
C LYS A 2 14.77 -7.05 35.03
N ILE A 3 13.46 -7.31 34.92
CA ILE A 3 12.47 -6.29 34.51
C ILE A 3 12.51 -5.08 35.44
N SER A 4 12.50 -5.28 36.77
CA SER A 4 12.64 -4.19 37.75
C SER A 4 13.84 -3.30 37.48
N THR A 5 15.03 -3.90 37.30
CA THR A 5 16.27 -3.18 36.99
C THR A 5 16.20 -2.40 35.67
N ILE A 6 15.47 -2.90 34.67
CA ILE A 6 15.28 -2.16 33.41
C ILE A 6 14.46 -0.89 33.64
N LEU A 7 13.38 -0.99 34.43
CA LEU A 7 12.52 0.15 34.74
C LEU A 7 13.25 1.18 35.60
N ASP A 8 13.97 0.74 36.63
CA ASP A 8 14.80 1.62 37.47
C ASP A 8 15.83 2.37 36.63
N LYS A 9 16.48 1.70 35.65
CA LYS A 9 17.44 2.34 34.75
C LYS A 9 16.82 3.39 33.82
N ILE A 10 15.54 3.28 33.49
CA ILE A 10 14.83 4.31 32.73
C ILE A 10 14.62 5.54 33.61
N ASP A 11 14.19 5.33 34.85
CA ASP A 11 13.93 6.40 35.83
C ASP A 11 15.22 7.11 36.26
N GLU A 12 16.32 6.37 36.40
CA GLU A 12 17.65 6.89 36.75
C GLU A 12 18.42 7.49 35.57
N HIS A 13 17.83 7.56 34.37
CA HIS A 13 18.49 8.04 33.15
C HIS A 13 19.79 7.29 32.81
N GLN A 14 19.76 5.96 32.92
CA GLN A 14 20.87 5.07 32.53
C GLN A 14 20.55 4.23 31.28
N LEU A 15 19.27 4.10 30.93
CA LEU A 15 18.79 3.45 29.71
C LEU A 15 17.93 4.43 28.91
N PHE A 16 18.37 4.76 27.71
CA PHE A 16 17.73 5.76 26.85
C PHE A 16 17.16 5.13 25.59
N VAL A 17 16.27 5.87 24.93
CA VAL A 17 15.68 5.50 23.65
C VAL A 17 16.15 6.49 22.57
N PRO A 18 16.70 6.04 21.43
CA PRO A 18 17.07 6.94 20.33
C PRO A 18 15.86 7.63 19.68
N ALA A 19 16.04 8.87 19.22
CA ALA A 19 15.02 9.67 18.55
C ALA A 19 14.48 9.04 17.25
N PHE A 20 15.30 8.25 16.56
CA PHE A 20 14.90 7.56 15.34
C PHE A 20 13.91 6.41 15.57
N GLN A 21 13.74 5.91 16.81
CA GLN A 21 12.73 4.89 17.08
C GLN A 21 11.32 5.41 16.88
N ARG A 22 10.40 4.55 16.43
CA ARG A 22 9.00 4.94 16.22
C ARG A 22 8.24 5.20 17.52
N GLU A 23 7.04 5.77 17.39
CA GLU A 23 6.08 5.96 18.47
C GLU A 23 5.58 4.62 19.06
N TYR A 24 4.84 4.68 20.18
CA TYR A 24 4.27 3.48 20.77
C TYR A 24 3.02 3.05 20.01
N VAL A 25 3.06 1.86 19.40
CA VAL A 25 2.03 1.37 18.46
C VAL A 25 1.32 0.09 18.94
N TRP A 26 1.83 -0.57 19.97
CA TRP A 26 1.22 -1.77 20.54
C TRP A 26 -0.22 -1.52 20.98
N LYS A 27 -1.10 -2.48 20.71
CA LYS A 27 -2.50 -2.46 21.08
C LYS A 27 -2.70 -3.17 22.42
N ARG A 28 -3.90 -3.01 22.95
CA ARG A 28 -4.36 -3.66 24.19
C ARG A 28 -4.14 -5.17 24.21
N ASP A 29 -4.42 -5.86 23.09
CA ASP A 29 -4.20 -7.30 23.00
C ASP A 29 -2.71 -7.70 23.06
N ASP A 30 -1.81 -6.89 22.50
CA ASP A 30 -0.36 -7.15 22.56
C ASP A 30 0.14 -7.07 24.01
N ALA A 31 -0.31 -6.04 24.75
CA ALA A 31 0.00 -5.88 26.16
C ALA A 31 -0.56 -7.03 27.02
N LYS A 32 -1.79 -7.47 26.75
CA LYS A 32 -2.39 -8.63 27.41
C LYS A 32 -1.58 -9.90 27.17
N GLN A 33 -1.16 -10.17 25.92
CA GLN A 33 -0.38 -11.36 25.58
C GLN A 33 1.01 -11.36 26.24
N LEU A 34 1.63 -10.19 26.35
CA LEU A 34 2.92 -10.04 27.04
C LEU A 34 2.80 -10.42 28.52
N ILE A 35 1.80 -9.87 29.22
CA ILE A 35 1.56 -10.21 30.64
C ILE A 35 1.20 -11.69 30.80
N ASP A 36 0.33 -12.23 29.94
CA ASP A 36 -0.03 -13.66 29.95
C ASP A 36 1.22 -14.56 29.85
N SER A 37 2.11 -14.24 28.92
CA SER A 37 3.37 -14.95 28.72
C SER A 37 4.29 -14.86 29.95
N LEU A 38 4.38 -13.68 30.58
CA LEU A 38 5.22 -13.47 31.77
C LEU A 38 4.68 -14.21 33.01
N ILE A 39 3.35 -14.27 33.17
CA ILE A 39 2.71 -15.07 34.23
C ILE A 39 2.99 -16.56 34.01
N LYS A 40 2.87 -17.04 32.77
CA LYS A 40 3.08 -18.45 32.38
C LYS A 40 4.53 -18.87 32.23
N GLU A 41 5.48 -17.97 32.48
CA GLU A 41 6.91 -18.22 32.34
C GLU A 41 7.38 -18.50 30.90
N TYR A 42 6.62 -18.05 29.90
CA TYR A 42 6.97 -18.25 28.50
C TYR A 42 8.06 -17.26 28.04
N PRO A 43 8.93 -17.63 27.08
CA PRO A 43 9.89 -16.71 26.50
C PRO A 43 9.19 -15.50 25.86
N THR A 44 9.61 -14.29 26.23
CA THR A 44 9.04 -13.02 25.73
C THR A 44 9.97 -12.29 24.75
N GLY A 45 10.94 -13.01 24.20
CA GLY A 45 11.97 -12.49 23.28
C GLY A 45 13.16 -11.84 23.99
N THR A 46 14.06 -11.22 23.23
CA THR A 46 15.26 -10.55 23.76
C THR A 46 15.15 -9.02 23.62
N MET A 47 15.99 -8.28 24.35
CA MET A 47 16.19 -6.84 24.24
C MET A 47 17.54 -6.59 23.57
N LEU A 48 17.60 -5.69 22.61
CA LEU A 48 18.86 -5.27 21.98
C LEU A 48 19.25 -3.90 22.53
N THR A 49 20.44 -3.81 23.13
CA THR A 49 21.01 -2.55 23.65
C THR A 49 22.26 -2.16 22.89
N TRP A 50 22.56 -0.87 22.85
CA TRP A 50 23.79 -0.34 22.27
C TRP A 50 24.44 0.63 23.24
N GLU A 51 25.68 0.34 23.62
CA GLU A 51 26.48 1.21 24.49
C GLU A 51 27.35 2.12 23.62
N THR A 52 27.28 3.45 23.81
CA THR A 52 28.05 4.40 22.99
C THR A 52 28.40 5.67 23.77
N ALA A 53 29.59 6.22 23.51
CA ALA A 53 30.02 7.53 24.04
C ALA A 53 29.61 8.71 23.15
N SER A 54 29.03 8.41 21.98
CA SER A 54 28.53 9.38 21.02
C SER A 54 27.13 8.97 20.58
N PRO A 55 26.13 9.02 21.48
CA PRO A 55 24.77 8.66 21.14
C PRO A 55 24.15 9.64 20.13
N PRO A 56 23.18 9.18 19.32
CA PRO A 56 22.29 10.07 18.57
C PRO A 56 21.46 10.95 19.51
N GLU A 57 20.66 11.82 18.91
CA GLU A 57 19.58 12.47 19.62
C GLU A 57 18.70 11.44 20.33
N LEU A 58 18.37 11.73 21.59
CA LEU A 58 17.60 10.87 22.48
C LEU A 58 16.15 11.33 22.50
N LYS A 59 15.23 10.40 22.70
CA LYS A 59 13.82 10.74 22.96
C LYS A 59 13.65 11.36 24.34
N GLY A 60 12.66 12.26 24.42
CA GLY A 60 12.29 12.94 25.65
C GLY A 60 13.12 14.19 25.91
N PRO A 61 12.97 14.79 27.10
CA PRO A 61 13.60 16.07 27.42
C PRO A 61 15.10 15.96 27.73
N HIS A 62 15.62 14.75 27.94
CA HIS A 62 17.01 14.53 28.33
C HIS A 62 17.94 14.73 27.13
N LYS A 63 18.90 15.65 27.27
CA LYS A 63 19.97 15.85 26.29
C LYS A 63 21.27 15.24 26.83
N TYR A 64 21.89 14.42 26.01
CA TYR A 64 23.19 13.83 26.33
C TYR A 64 24.26 14.92 26.54
N SER A 65 25.06 14.76 27.59
CA SER A 65 26.27 15.54 27.85
C SER A 65 27.48 14.63 27.77
N SER A 66 28.55 15.08 27.10
CA SER A 66 29.81 14.33 26.97
C SER A 66 30.47 13.98 28.32
N SER A 67 30.09 14.67 29.40
CA SER A 67 30.52 14.37 30.77
C SER A 67 29.92 13.07 31.35
N GLN A 68 28.86 12.51 30.74
CA GLN A 68 28.20 11.28 31.19
C GLN A 68 28.91 10.01 30.73
N GLY A 69 29.84 10.11 29.77
CA GLY A 69 30.55 8.96 29.21
C GLY A 69 29.65 8.07 28.36
N ALA A 70 29.96 6.77 28.30
CA ALA A 70 29.16 5.84 27.51
C ALA A 70 27.75 5.65 28.11
N VAL A 71 26.73 5.86 27.31
CA VAL A 71 25.32 5.62 27.67
C VAL A 71 24.78 4.37 27.00
N LYS A 72 23.74 3.76 27.59
CA LYS A 72 23.07 2.59 27.03
C LYS A 72 21.78 3.00 26.32
N LEU A 73 21.64 2.57 25.07
CA LEU A 73 20.49 2.82 24.21
C LEU A 73 19.69 1.54 24.01
N LEU A 74 18.37 1.61 24.14
CA LEU A 74 17.43 0.55 23.83
C LEU A 74 17.12 0.58 22.34
N LEU A 75 17.57 -0.42 21.59
CA LEU A 75 17.36 -0.53 20.15
C LEU A 75 16.22 -1.48 19.77
N ASP A 76 16.04 -2.59 20.48
CA ASP A 76 14.88 -3.47 20.31
C ASP A 76 14.31 -3.87 21.68
N GLY A 77 13.01 -4.11 21.75
CA GLY A 77 12.30 -4.37 23.00
C GLY A 77 11.58 -3.14 23.56
N GLN A 78 11.73 -1.97 22.92
CA GLN A 78 11.09 -0.71 23.30
C GLN A 78 9.59 -0.87 23.62
N GLN A 79 8.80 -1.44 22.70
CA GLN A 79 7.35 -1.57 22.90
C GLN A 79 6.99 -2.47 24.09
N ARG A 80 7.77 -3.53 24.35
CA ARG A 80 7.59 -4.43 25.50
C ARG A 80 7.92 -3.71 26.81
N ILE A 81 9.08 -3.06 26.87
CA ILE A 81 9.52 -2.33 28.05
C ILE A 81 8.60 -1.14 28.36
N THR A 82 8.18 -0.36 27.35
CA THR A 82 7.20 0.73 27.54
C THR A 82 5.86 0.20 28.05
N THR A 83 5.38 -0.94 27.55
CA THR A 83 4.14 -1.58 28.04
C THR A 83 4.26 -1.96 29.51
N LEU A 84 5.37 -2.61 29.88
CA LEU A 84 5.65 -3.00 31.27
C LEU A 84 5.72 -1.76 32.18
N TYR A 85 6.44 -0.72 31.75
CA TYR A 85 6.52 0.54 32.48
C TYR A 85 5.12 1.13 32.74
N MET A 86 4.29 1.23 31.70
CA MET A 86 2.93 1.76 31.83
C MET A 86 2.01 0.92 32.72
N LEU A 87 2.12 -0.41 32.67
CA LEU A 87 1.29 -1.31 33.48
C LEU A 87 1.76 -1.42 34.94
N ILE A 88 3.07 -1.33 35.18
CA ILE A 88 3.67 -1.46 36.51
C ILE A 88 3.61 -0.11 37.26
N HIS A 89 4.07 0.97 36.64
CA HIS A 89 4.08 2.30 37.25
C HIS A 89 2.76 3.06 37.05
N GLY A 90 1.92 2.69 36.07
CA GLY A 90 0.69 3.43 35.76
C GLY A 90 0.91 4.76 35.02
N GLU A 91 2.15 5.07 34.65
CA GLU A 91 2.59 6.34 34.10
C GLU A 91 3.24 6.15 32.72
N ILE A 92 3.28 7.23 31.93
CA ILE A 92 3.98 7.22 30.63
C ILE A 92 5.46 7.50 30.91
N PRO A 93 6.40 6.69 30.39
CA PRO A 93 7.82 6.93 30.63
C PRO A 93 8.28 8.26 30.04
N SER A 94 9.30 8.87 30.63
CA SER A 94 9.78 10.23 30.29
C SER A 94 10.25 10.44 28.85
N TYR A 95 10.58 9.37 28.13
CA TYR A 95 10.93 9.40 26.72
C TYR A 95 9.71 9.40 25.77
N TYR A 96 8.49 9.42 26.30
CA TYR A 96 7.25 9.57 25.54
C TYR A 96 6.35 10.66 26.10
N THR A 97 5.64 11.33 25.19
CA THR A 97 4.52 12.20 25.50
C THR A 97 3.19 11.49 25.24
N ALA A 98 2.10 11.98 25.84
CA ALA A 98 0.77 11.39 25.63
C ALA A 98 0.36 11.29 24.14
N PRO A 99 0.62 12.29 23.27
CA PRO A 99 0.34 12.16 21.84
C PRO A 99 1.17 11.10 21.10
N GLU A 100 2.30 10.65 21.67
CA GLU A 100 3.16 9.61 21.08
C GLU A 100 2.75 8.19 21.50
N ILE A 101 1.78 8.06 22.41
CA ILE A 101 1.13 6.80 22.78
C ILE A 101 -0.11 6.63 21.90
N MET A 102 0.04 5.90 20.78
CA MET A 102 -1.07 5.73 19.82
C MET A 102 -2.24 4.94 20.41
N ASN A 103 -1.95 4.00 21.31
CA ASN A 103 -2.95 3.23 22.04
C ASN A 103 -2.54 3.14 23.51
N ASP A 104 -3.36 3.66 24.42
CA ASP A 104 -3.11 3.49 25.85
C ASP A 104 -3.50 2.08 26.30
N THR A 105 -2.50 1.30 26.69
CA THR A 105 -2.63 -0.10 27.11
C THR A 105 -2.84 -0.27 28.62
N ARG A 106 -2.83 0.82 29.39
CA ARG A 106 -3.15 0.81 30.83
C ARG A 106 -4.58 0.36 31.09
N GLY A 107 -4.86 -0.04 32.34
CA GLY A 107 -6.17 -0.52 32.76
C GLY A 107 -6.44 -1.97 32.36
N LEU A 108 -5.40 -2.81 32.36
CA LEU A 108 -5.51 -4.24 32.23
C LEU A 108 -5.94 -4.84 33.57
N TYR A 109 -6.97 -5.69 33.56
CA TYR A 109 -7.45 -6.40 34.73
C TYR A 109 -7.07 -7.87 34.66
N VAL A 110 -6.86 -8.46 35.83
CA VAL A 110 -6.61 -9.89 36.03
C VAL A 110 -7.65 -10.45 36.98
N ASN A 111 -8.15 -11.64 36.68
CA ASN A 111 -8.86 -12.46 37.64
C ASN A 111 -7.84 -13.19 38.51
N VAL A 112 -7.78 -12.89 39.81
CA VAL A 112 -6.74 -13.43 40.71
C VAL A 112 -6.97 -14.88 41.14
N GLU A 113 -8.05 -15.52 40.69
CA GLU A 113 -8.30 -16.95 40.89
C GLU A 113 -7.95 -17.76 39.64
N THR A 114 -8.26 -17.25 38.45
CA THR A 114 -8.07 -17.96 37.18
C THR A 114 -6.89 -17.47 36.34
N LEU A 115 -6.25 -16.36 36.74
CA LEU A 115 -5.24 -15.61 35.98
C LEU A 115 -5.75 -15.09 34.62
N GLU A 116 -7.07 -15.05 34.41
CA GLU A 116 -7.63 -14.55 33.17
C GLU A 116 -7.41 -13.03 33.04
N LEU A 117 -6.79 -12.61 31.93
CA LEU A 117 -6.54 -11.20 31.63
C LEU A 117 -7.62 -10.61 30.71
N SER A 118 -8.11 -9.42 31.05
CA SER A 118 -9.11 -8.72 30.25
C SER A 118 -9.11 -7.22 30.53
N TYR A 119 -9.51 -6.41 29.55
CA TYR A 119 -9.79 -4.99 29.78
C TYR A 119 -11.18 -4.82 30.36
N TYR A 120 -11.42 -3.73 31.10
CA TYR A 120 -12.64 -3.55 31.87
C TYR A 120 -13.93 -3.78 31.06
N MET A 121 -14.75 -4.72 31.54
CA MET A 121 -16.08 -5.03 31.01
C MET A 121 -17.10 -5.01 32.15
N LYS A 122 -18.01 -4.03 32.14
CA LYS A 122 -19.00 -3.82 33.20
C LYS A 122 -19.76 -5.11 33.58
N THR A 123 -20.31 -5.81 32.60
CA THR A 123 -21.07 -7.05 32.79
C THR A 123 -20.26 -8.19 33.42
N LYS A 124 -18.94 -8.17 33.25
CA LYS A 124 -18.05 -9.23 33.72
C LYS A 124 -17.44 -8.92 35.09
N MET A 125 -17.15 -7.65 35.36
CA MET A 125 -16.26 -7.22 36.46
C MET A 125 -16.94 -6.34 37.51
N GLU A 126 -18.09 -5.73 37.22
CA GLU A 126 -18.77 -4.87 38.20
C GLU A 126 -19.17 -5.68 39.45
N ASN A 127 -18.81 -5.15 40.63
CA ASN A 127 -19.04 -5.77 41.94
C ASN A 127 -18.43 -7.17 42.12
N LYS A 128 -17.39 -7.53 41.36
CA LYS A 128 -16.68 -8.82 41.53
C LYS A 128 -15.26 -8.61 42.09
N PRO A 129 -15.00 -8.98 43.37
CA PRO A 129 -13.70 -8.75 44.03
C PRO A 129 -12.51 -9.44 43.36
N LEU A 130 -12.75 -10.54 42.63
CA LEU A 130 -11.70 -11.30 41.94
C LEU A 130 -11.06 -10.55 40.76
N TRP A 131 -11.72 -9.53 40.22
CA TRP A 131 -11.19 -8.76 39.08
C TRP A 131 -10.48 -7.51 39.57
N LEU A 132 -9.15 -7.51 39.49
CA LEU A 132 -8.31 -6.41 39.94
C LEU A 132 -7.52 -5.80 38.79
N ASN A 133 -7.32 -4.48 38.85
CA ASN A 133 -6.40 -3.80 37.96
C ASN A 133 -4.97 -4.22 38.32
N ILE A 134 -4.22 -4.74 37.34
CA ILE A 134 -2.87 -5.28 37.56
C ILE A 134 -1.89 -4.22 38.08
N THR A 135 -2.08 -2.95 37.73
CA THR A 135 -1.26 -1.84 38.22
C THR A 135 -1.38 -1.67 39.73
N GLU A 136 -2.57 -1.87 40.29
CA GLU A 136 -2.78 -1.77 41.74
C GLU A 136 -2.12 -2.93 42.49
N ILE A 137 -2.04 -4.11 41.86
CA ILE A 137 -1.27 -5.25 42.38
C ILE A 137 0.22 -4.89 42.39
N PHE A 138 0.80 -4.46 41.26
CA PHE A 138 2.22 -4.09 41.19
C PHE A 138 2.61 -2.99 42.19
N LYS A 139 1.76 -1.98 42.36
CA LYS A 139 1.95 -0.89 43.35
C LYS A 139 1.74 -1.33 44.80
N ARG A 140 1.30 -2.56 45.04
CA ARG A 140 0.96 -3.12 46.36
C ARG A 140 -0.13 -2.35 47.09
N ASN A 141 -1.03 -1.72 46.34
CA ASN A 141 -2.20 -1.00 46.88
C ASN A 141 -3.32 -1.96 47.28
N VAL A 142 -3.34 -3.17 46.72
CA VAL A 142 -4.29 -4.24 47.04
C VAL A 142 -3.51 -5.51 47.37
N ARG A 143 -3.98 -6.29 48.35
CA ARG A 143 -3.39 -7.57 48.76
C ARG A 143 -4.39 -8.71 48.58
N ALA A 144 -3.90 -9.95 48.51
CA ALA A 144 -4.72 -11.16 48.45
C ALA A 144 -5.81 -11.17 49.54
N LYS A 145 -5.45 -10.82 50.78
CA LYS A 145 -6.39 -10.72 51.91
C LYS A 145 -7.52 -9.71 51.73
N ASP A 146 -7.32 -8.65 50.94
CA ASP A 146 -8.38 -7.67 50.68
C ASP A 146 -9.44 -8.26 49.73
N VAL A 147 -9.01 -9.13 48.80
CA VAL A 147 -9.92 -9.89 47.91
C VAL A 147 -10.73 -10.89 48.72
N VAL A 148 -10.08 -11.66 49.60
CA VAL A 148 -10.74 -12.64 50.47
C VAL A 148 -11.82 -11.97 51.32
N ARG A 149 -11.49 -10.85 51.99
CA ARG A 149 -12.48 -10.06 52.75
C ARG A 149 -13.62 -9.55 51.87
N GLY A 150 -13.33 -9.17 50.63
CA GLY A 150 -14.33 -8.75 49.66
C GLY A 150 -15.30 -9.87 49.28
N LEU A 151 -14.80 -11.10 49.11
CA LEU A 151 -15.61 -12.30 48.85
C LEU A 151 -16.48 -12.67 50.05
N GLU A 152 -15.89 -12.67 51.26
CA GLU A 152 -16.61 -12.93 52.50
C GLU A 152 -17.75 -11.91 52.74
N ALA A 153 -17.51 -10.63 52.43
CA ALA A 153 -18.52 -9.57 52.53
C ALA A 153 -19.70 -9.77 51.56
N LEU A 154 -19.50 -10.50 50.46
CA LEU A 154 -20.55 -10.90 49.52
C LEU A 154 -21.23 -12.22 49.92
N GLY A 155 -20.83 -12.83 51.04
CA GLY A 155 -21.36 -14.10 51.54
C GLY A 155 -20.74 -15.34 50.90
N GLU A 156 -19.61 -15.21 50.21
CA GLU A 156 -18.86 -16.37 49.69
C GLU A 156 -17.94 -16.96 50.76
N THR A 157 -17.97 -18.28 50.91
CA THR A 157 -16.97 -18.99 51.73
C THR A 157 -15.67 -19.14 50.95
N VAL A 158 -14.56 -18.68 51.53
CA VAL A 158 -13.20 -18.91 51.01
C VAL A 158 -12.54 -19.95 51.92
N ASP A 159 -12.29 -21.14 51.40
CA ASP A 159 -11.52 -22.17 52.12
C ASP A 159 -10.02 -21.89 52.01
N ARG A 160 -9.21 -22.70 52.72
CA ARG A 160 -7.75 -22.51 52.74
C ARG A 160 -7.13 -22.69 51.36
N ASP A 161 -7.58 -23.68 50.60
CA ASP A 161 -7.03 -23.96 49.27
C ASP A 161 -7.30 -22.80 48.30
N ARG A 162 -8.48 -22.16 48.38
CA ARG A 162 -8.81 -20.98 47.58
C ARG A 162 -8.06 -19.73 48.04
N ASP A 163 -7.85 -19.53 49.35
CA ASP A 163 -7.01 -18.45 49.90
C ASP A 163 -5.56 -18.58 49.42
N ASP A 164 -4.98 -19.77 49.58
CA ASP A 164 -3.62 -20.10 49.13
C ASP A 164 -3.47 -19.91 47.61
N LEU A 165 -4.46 -20.33 46.81
CA LEU A 165 -4.46 -20.12 45.35
C LEU A 165 -4.43 -18.63 44.98
N ILE A 166 -5.22 -17.80 45.66
CA ILE A 166 -5.25 -16.35 45.40
C ILE A 166 -3.89 -15.75 45.78
N ASP A 167 -3.31 -16.12 46.92
CA ASP A 167 -1.99 -15.62 47.35
C ASP A 167 -0.86 -16.05 46.39
N ASP A 168 -0.87 -17.31 45.93
CA ASP A 168 0.06 -17.83 44.93
C ASP A 168 -0.05 -17.07 43.60
N ASN A 169 -1.27 -16.76 43.16
CA ASN A 169 -1.50 -15.98 41.94
C ASN A 169 -1.02 -14.52 42.08
N PHE A 170 -1.23 -13.89 43.24
CA PHE A 170 -0.62 -12.58 43.53
C PHE A 170 0.91 -12.65 43.46
N THR A 171 1.50 -13.70 44.02
CA THR A 171 2.95 -13.94 43.99
C THR A 171 3.44 -14.14 42.56
N ALA A 172 2.73 -14.92 41.74
CA ALA A 172 3.06 -15.12 40.32
C ALA A 172 3.08 -13.81 39.53
N ILE A 173 2.12 -12.90 39.79
CA ILE A 173 2.08 -11.57 39.19
C ILE A 173 3.26 -10.72 39.67
N HIS A 174 3.56 -10.71 40.97
CA HIS A 174 4.70 -9.97 41.51
C HIS A 174 6.05 -10.45 40.96
N ASN A 175 6.21 -11.76 40.77
CA ASN A 175 7.43 -12.37 40.23
C ASN A 175 7.76 -11.92 38.80
N ILE A 176 6.81 -11.29 38.08
CA ILE A 176 7.09 -10.66 36.79
C ILE A 176 8.23 -9.64 36.92
N LEU A 177 8.31 -8.87 38.01
CA LEU A 177 9.38 -7.88 38.23
C LEU A 177 10.78 -8.51 38.29
N ASP A 178 10.86 -9.75 38.77
CA ASP A 178 12.11 -10.51 38.91
C ASP A 178 12.47 -11.34 37.66
N ARG A 179 11.59 -11.40 36.66
CA ARG A 179 11.88 -12.11 35.41
C ARG A 179 13.06 -11.49 34.70
N GLU A 180 13.88 -12.35 34.11
CA GLU A 180 14.96 -11.91 33.23
C GLU A 180 14.43 -11.64 31.84
N PHE A 181 14.70 -10.43 31.35
CA PHE A 181 14.60 -10.08 29.95
C PHE A 181 15.99 -10.26 29.32
N PRO A 182 16.21 -11.25 28.45
CA PRO A 182 17.52 -11.51 27.87
C PRO A 182 18.04 -10.28 27.11
N GLU A 183 19.27 -9.85 27.39
CA GLU A 183 19.88 -8.68 26.76
C GLU A 183 20.94 -9.13 25.76
N GLN A 184 20.91 -8.55 24.56
CA GLN A 184 21.97 -8.61 23.56
C GLN A 184 22.56 -7.22 23.42
N THR A 185 23.88 -7.08 23.49
CA THR A 185 24.56 -5.77 23.46
C THR A 185 25.34 -5.60 22.17
N ILE A 186 25.10 -4.49 21.47
CA ILE A 186 25.94 -4.03 20.36
C ILE A 186 27.22 -3.41 20.94
N PRO A 187 28.41 -3.80 20.45
CA PRO A 187 29.68 -3.28 20.94
C PRO A 187 29.83 -1.76 20.80
N VAL A 188 30.60 -1.15 21.70
CA VAL A 188 30.86 0.32 21.74
C VAL A 188 31.51 0.88 20.48
N LYS A 189 32.22 0.04 19.72
CA LYS A 189 32.85 0.41 18.44
C LYS A 189 31.85 0.60 17.29
N ALA A 190 30.61 0.13 17.44
CA ALA A 190 29.62 0.23 16.38
C ALA A 190 29.19 1.69 16.19
N ASN A 191 29.10 2.14 14.95
CA ASN A 191 28.57 3.46 14.63
C ASN A 191 27.03 3.43 14.52
N ILE A 192 26.41 4.60 14.40
CA ILE A 192 24.95 4.73 14.33
C ILE A 192 24.32 3.95 13.18
N ARG A 193 24.95 3.93 12.00
CA ARG A 193 24.46 3.20 10.83
C ARG A 193 24.46 1.71 11.09
N GLU A 194 25.57 1.18 11.61
CA GLU A 194 25.69 -0.23 11.99
C GLU A 194 24.67 -0.60 13.07
N ALA A 195 24.42 0.28 14.04
CA ALA A 195 23.41 0.08 15.07
C ALA A 195 21.99 0.00 14.48
N ILE A 196 21.64 0.89 13.53
CA ILE A 196 20.34 0.85 12.83
C ILE A 196 20.23 -0.40 11.95
N ASP A 197 21.30 -0.81 11.25
CA ASP A 197 21.31 -1.99 10.40
C ASP A 197 21.19 -3.30 11.20
N ILE A 198 21.86 -3.39 12.37
CA ILE A 198 21.72 -4.53 13.28
C ILE A 198 20.31 -4.55 13.87
N PHE A 199 19.80 -3.39 14.29
CA PHE A 199 18.43 -3.26 14.74
C PHE A 199 17.44 -3.77 13.69
N TYR A 200 17.60 -3.39 12.42
CA TYR A 200 16.78 -3.88 11.32
C TYR A 200 16.83 -5.41 11.19
N LYS A 201 18.04 -5.99 11.17
CA LYS A 201 18.22 -7.44 11.05
C LYS A 201 17.55 -8.22 12.18
N VAL A 202 17.57 -7.68 13.40
CA VAL A 202 16.96 -8.31 14.58
C VAL A 202 15.44 -8.06 14.64
N ASN A 203 14.97 -6.89 14.19
CA ASN A 203 13.56 -6.51 14.24
C ASN A 203 12.69 -7.24 13.18
N ALA A 204 13.30 -7.87 12.16
CA ALA A 204 12.61 -8.65 11.14
C ALA A 204 11.73 -9.79 11.69
N SER A 205 11.92 -10.23 12.94
CA SER A 205 11.09 -11.25 13.60
C SER A 205 9.96 -10.69 14.49
N GLY A 206 9.87 -9.36 14.67
CA GLY A 206 8.87 -8.68 15.51
C GLY A 206 7.75 -7.99 14.71
N VAL A 207 7.16 -6.92 15.27
CA VAL A 207 6.32 -6.00 14.47
C VAL A 207 7.23 -5.23 13.54
N ALA A 208 7.48 -5.78 12.35
CA ALA A 208 8.41 -5.23 11.38
C ALA A 208 8.13 -3.74 11.11
N LEU A 209 9.21 -2.97 11.03
CA LEU A 209 9.15 -1.62 10.46
C LEU A 209 8.84 -1.73 8.97
N THR A 210 8.09 -0.76 8.43
CA THR A 210 7.98 -0.61 6.98
C THR A 210 9.33 -0.16 6.39
N ASP A 211 9.59 -0.43 5.12
CA ASP A 211 10.82 0.05 4.46
C ASP A 211 10.93 1.59 4.52
N ALA A 212 9.79 2.28 4.51
CA ALA A 212 9.73 3.73 4.67
C ALA A 212 10.07 4.17 6.11
N GLU A 213 9.58 3.46 7.14
CA GLU A 213 9.96 3.71 8.54
C GLU A 213 11.47 3.47 8.75
N LEU A 214 12.04 2.46 8.10
CA LEU A 214 13.47 2.18 8.13
C LEU A 214 14.28 3.31 7.48
N ALA A 215 13.88 3.74 6.27
CA ALA A 215 14.52 4.85 5.59
C ALA A 215 14.44 6.13 6.44
N LEU A 216 13.32 6.41 7.10
CA LEU A 216 13.20 7.54 8.01
C LEU A 216 14.13 7.42 9.23
N ALA A 217 14.31 6.21 9.78
CA ALA A 217 15.25 5.99 10.88
C ALA A 217 16.70 6.29 10.45
N GLN A 218 17.09 5.88 9.25
CA GLN A 218 18.40 6.21 8.66
C GLN A 218 18.55 7.71 8.40
N ILE A 219 17.54 8.36 7.79
CA ILE A 219 17.50 9.81 7.58
C ILE A 219 17.70 10.55 8.90
N SER A 220 17.02 10.13 9.96
CA SER A 220 17.13 10.75 11.30
C SER A 220 18.53 10.57 11.90
N GLY A 221 19.32 9.60 11.45
CA GLY A 221 20.69 9.38 11.89
C GLY A 221 21.67 10.47 11.42
N TYR A 222 21.48 11.01 10.20
CA TYR A 222 22.35 12.06 9.63
C TYR A 222 21.65 13.42 9.48
N TRP A 223 20.34 13.48 9.62
CA TRP A 223 19.51 14.69 9.69
C TRP A 223 18.54 14.58 10.89
N PRO A 224 19.01 14.86 12.11
CA PRO A 224 18.24 14.68 13.34
C PRO A 224 16.89 15.41 13.35
N GLU A 225 16.84 16.62 12.78
CA GLU A 225 15.65 17.48 12.76
C GLU A 225 14.55 17.00 11.79
N ALA A 226 14.85 16.03 10.91
CA ALA A 226 13.93 15.59 9.85
C ALA A 226 12.55 15.21 10.40
N ARG A 227 12.52 14.38 11.45
CA ARG A 227 11.27 13.85 12.02
C ARG A 227 10.37 14.96 12.55
N ASP A 228 10.94 15.94 13.24
CA ASP A 228 10.19 17.03 13.86
C ASP A 228 9.67 18.01 12.79
N LEU A 229 10.48 18.32 11.78
CA LEU A 229 10.06 19.12 10.63
C LEU A 229 8.89 18.46 9.88
N PHE A 230 9.00 17.15 9.64
CA PHE A 230 7.94 16.37 8.98
C PHE A 230 6.66 16.38 9.81
N LYS A 231 6.76 16.13 11.12
CA LYS A 231 5.61 16.18 12.05
C LYS A 231 4.95 17.55 12.09
N ALA A 232 5.72 18.63 12.08
CA ALA A 232 5.20 19.99 12.07
C ALA A 232 4.36 20.26 10.80
N LYS A 233 4.89 19.90 9.63
CA LYS A 233 4.15 20.03 8.36
C LYS A 233 2.91 19.14 8.32
N LEU A 234 3.01 17.88 8.74
CA LEU A 234 1.85 16.99 8.83
C LEU A 234 0.76 17.53 9.76
N SER A 235 1.14 18.18 10.86
CA SER A 235 0.19 18.82 11.79
C SER A 235 -0.51 20.01 11.16
N LYS A 236 0.20 20.83 10.38
CA LYS A 236 -0.38 21.93 9.58
C LYS A 236 -1.39 21.39 8.56
N LEU A 237 -1.01 20.40 7.76
CA LEU A 237 -1.89 19.78 6.77
C LEU A 237 -3.11 19.11 7.41
N LYS A 238 -2.93 18.50 8.59
CA LYS A 238 -4.03 17.91 9.38
C LYS A 238 -5.05 18.96 9.82
N ALA A 239 -4.62 20.16 10.21
CA ALA A 239 -5.52 21.26 10.55
C ALA A 239 -6.41 21.67 9.36
N ASP A 240 -5.91 21.46 8.14
CA ASP A 240 -6.62 21.65 6.88
C ASP A 240 -7.40 20.40 6.42
N GLY A 241 -7.51 19.34 7.24
CA GLY A 241 -8.26 18.13 6.90
C GLY A 241 -7.48 17.07 6.10
N TYR A 242 -6.19 17.30 5.86
CA TYR A 242 -5.30 16.37 5.16
C TYR A 242 -4.41 15.62 6.13
N VAL A 243 -4.80 14.39 6.45
CA VAL A 243 -4.07 13.53 7.38
C VAL A 243 -3.18 12.56 6.60
N PHE A 244 -1.87 12.69 6.77
CA PHE A 244 -0.86 11.76 6.23
C PHE A 244 0.01 11.19 7.37
N LYS A 245 0.74 10.12 7.05
CA LYS A 245 1.74 9.50 7.95
C LYS A 245 3.15 9.90 7.53
N LEU A 246 4.13 9.67 8.41
CA LEU A 246 5.54 9.91 8.10
C LEU A 246 6.00 9.13 6.86
N ASP A 247 5.60 7.86 6.73
CA ASP A 247 5.90 7.00 5.57
C ASP A 247 5.56 7.67 4.24
N PHE A 248 4.42 8.38 4.17
CA PHE A 248 4.00 9.09 2.96
C PHE A 248 5.03 10.13 2.52
N LEU A 249 5.61 10.88 3.46
CA LEU A 249 6.64 11.88 3.14
C LEU A 249 7.94 11.22 2.69
N VAL A 250 8.26 10.02 3.19
CA VAL A 250 9.44 9.26 2.74
C VAL A 250 9.26 8.81 1.29
N TYR A 251 8.07 8.32 0.91
CA TYR A 251 7.76 8.03 -0.51
C TYR A 251 7.83 9.27 -1.40
N VAL A 252 7.35 10.42 -0.91
CA VAL A 252 7.48 11.70 -1.63
C VAL A 252 8.94 12.06 -1.85
N LEU A 253 9.79 11.97 -0.81
CA LEU A 253 11.22 12.28 -0.90
C LEU A 253 11.96 11.32 -1.84
N LEU A 254 11.67 10.02 -1.75
CA LEU A 254 12.23 9.02 -2.67
C LEU A 254 11.87 9.34 -4.13
N GLY A 255 10.58 9.65 -4.36
CA GLY A 255 10.09 10.00 -5.70
C GLY A 255 10.69 11.30 -6.24
N CYS A 256 10.86 12.33 -5.40
CA CYS A 256 11.44 13.61 -5.83
C CYS A 256 12.94 13.52 -6.15
N LEU A 257 13.69 12.66 -5.44
CA LEU A 257 15.14 12.54 -5.62
C LEU A 257 15.55 11.50 -6.67
N TYR A 258 14.77 10.43 -6.83
CA TYR A 258 15.17 9.28 -7.64
C TYR A 258 14.08 8.77 -8.59
N HIS A 259 12.89 9.35 -8.59
CA HIS A 259 11.75 8.92 -9.40
C HIS A 259 11.43 7.42 -9.21
N GLN A 260 11.49 6.98 -7.96
CA GLN A 260 11.26 5.58 -7.55
C GLN A 260 10.33 5.48 -6.35
N GLY A 261 9.69 4.33 -6.20
CA GLY A 261 8.82 3.93 -5.10
C GLY A 261 9.31 2.70 -4.33
N SER A 262 10.18 1.84 -4.89
CA SER A 262 10.62 0.60 -4.23
C SER A 262 11.99 0.66 -3.54
N GLU A 263 12.94 1.40 -4.10
CA GLU A 263 14.34 1.39 -3.64
C GLU A 263 14.63 2.34 -2.47
N MET A 264 13.94 2.13 -1.33
CA MET A 264 14.09 2.95 -0.10
C MET A 264 15.54 3.04 0.39
N LYS A 265 16.37 2.03 0.11
CA LYS A 265 17.80 2.00 0.46
C LYS A 265 18.59 3.17 -0.12
N LYS A 266 18.14 3.76 -1.23
CA LYS A 266 18.79 4.95 -1.80
C LYS A 266 18.81 6.13 -0.85
N LEU A 267 17.89 6.19 0.12
CA LEU A 267 17.83 7.24 1.15
C LEU A 267 18.70 6.94 2.39
N HIS A 268 19.38 5.80 2.47
CA HIS A 268 20.09 5.40 3.69
C HIS A 268 21.44 6.10 3.88
N ASP A 269 22.09 6.48 2.78
CA ASP A 269 23.45 7.05 2.85
C ASP A 269 23.43 8.52 3.27
N SER A 270 24.39 8.92 4.10
CA SER A 270 24.52 10.29 4.63
C SER A 270 24.81 11.35 3.56
N GLU A 271 25.27 10.93 2.37
CA GLU A 271 25.46 11.81 1.20
C GLU A 271 24.15 12.46 0.76
N ASN A 272 23.01 11.85 1.12
CA ASN A 272 21.68 12.38 0.82
C ASN A 272 21.25 13.54 1.69
N ARG A 273 22.01 13.89 2.74
CA ARG A 273 21.64 14.94 3.68
C ARG A 273 21.31 16.26 2.98
N GLU A 274 22.22 16.77 2.16
CA GLU A 274 22.02 18.05 1.48
C GLU A 274 20.91 17.99 0.40
N PRO A 275 20.86 16.97 -0.49
CA PRO A 275 19.73 16.77 -1.41
C PRO A 275 18.37 16.70 -0.71
N LEU A 276 18.27 15.98 0.41
CA LEU A 276 17.03 15.84 1.18
C LEU A 276 16.57 17.15 1.79
N ILE A 277 17.49 17.91 2.40
CA ILE A 277 17.17 19.23 2.98
C ILE A 277 16.71 20.18 1.86
N ALA A 278 17.38 20.17 0.71
CA ALA A 278 17.00 21.00 -0.44
C ALA A 278 15.62 20.62 -0.99
N ALA A 279 15.34 19.33 -1.16
CA ALA A 279 14.04 18.84 -1.62
C ALA A 279 12.94 19.18 -0.61
N TRP A 280 13.18 18.94 0.68
CA TRP A 280 12.24 19.26 1.75
C TRP A 280 11.88 20.74 1.80
N LYS A 281 12.87 21.64 1.60
CA LYS A 281 12.62 23.09 1.58
C LYS A 281 11.60 23.50 0.52
N GLN A 282 11.62 22.86 -0.65
CA GLN A 282 10.64 23.11 -1.71
C GLN A 282 9.28 22.49 -1.39
N LEU A 283 9.29 21.26 -0.86
CA LEU A 283 8.09 20.52 -0.47
C LEU A 283 7.30 21.26 0.62
N ASP A 284 7.97 21.60 1.72
CA ASP A 284 7.38 22.31 2.86
C ASP A 284 6.99 23.75 2.48
N GLY A 285 7.87 24.45 1.77
CA GLY A 285 7.69 25.87 1.45
C GLY A 285 6.50 26.16 0.53
N GLN A 286 6.21 25.28 -0.43
CA GLN A 286 5.17 25.55 -1.44
C GLN A 286 4.43 24.32 -1.94
N ILE A 287 5.14 23.26 -2.35
CA ILE A 287 4.55 22.21 -3.20
C ILE A 287 3.43 21.44 -2.51
N LEU A 288 3.62 21.04 -1.24
CA LEU A 288 2.61 20.29 -0.50
C LEU A 288 1.32 21.11 -0.31
N ASP A 289 1.46 22.40 0.01
CA ASP A 289 0.33 23.31 0.20
C ASP A 289 -0.37 23.57 -1.16
N TYR A 290 0.40 23.69 -2.24
CA TYR A 290 -0.13 23.87 -3.61
C TYR A 290 -0.95 22.65 -4.07
N VAL A 291 -0.43 21.43 -3.93
CA VAL A 291 -1.15 20.20 -4.32
C VAL A 291 -2.45 20.06 -3.54
N VAL A 292 -2.42 20.30 -2.22
CA VAL A 292 -3.63 20.32 -1.39
C VAL A 292 -4.64 21.36 -1.88
N ASN A 293 -4.19 22.56 -2.25
CA ASN A 293 -5.07 23.59 -2.80
C ASN A 293 -5.67 23.20 -4.16
N VAL A 294 -4.90 22.53 -5.04
CA VAL A 294 -5.42 22.00 -6.31
C VAL A 294 -6.50 20.95 -6.06
N LEU A 295 -6.25 19.99 -5.15
CA LEU A 295 -7.23 18.96 -4.80
C LEU A 295 -8.52 19.57 -4.25
N ARG A 296 -8.43 20.56 -3.37
CA ARG A 296 -9.59 21.23 -2.78
C ARG A 296 -10.36 22.08 -3.79
N SER A 297 -9.65 22.90 -4.57
CA SER A 297 -10.26 23.89 -5.44
C SER A 297 -10.78 23.31 -6.75
N LYS A 298 -10.06 22.33 -7.33
CA LYS A 298 -10.31 21.77 -8.67
C LYS A 298 -10.81 20.33 -8.63
N ALA A 299 -10.36 19.51 -7.67
CA ALA A 299 -10.82 18.12 -7.51
C ALA A 299 -11.93 17.93 -6.46
N PHE A 300 -12.37 19.00 -5.78
CA PHE A 300 -13.42 18.97 -4.75
C PHE A 300 -13.17 17.96 -3.61
N VAL A 301 -11.90 17.65 -3.35
CA VAL A 301 -11.47 16.79 -2.24
C VAL A 301 -11.20 17.69 -1.05
N ASP A 302 -12.01 17.61 0.00
CA ASP A 302 -11.84 18.46 1.18
C ASP A 302 -10.98 17.79 2.26
N HIS A 303 -10.94 16.45 2.30
CA HIS A 303 -10.26 15.68 3.34
C HIS A 303 -9.66 14.38 2.79
N THR A 304 -8.58 13.89 3.42
CA THR A 304 -7.95 12.61 3.02
C THR A 304 -8.83 11.39 3.25
N HIS A 305 -9.81 11.44 4.16
CA HIS A 305 -10.77 10.33 4.36
C HIS A 305 -11.67 10.08 3.13
N GLU A 306 -11.68 11.00 2.17
CA GLU A 306 -12.40 10.84 0.91
C GLU A 306 -11.57 10.09 -0.13
N ILE A 307 -10.25 10.03 0.05
CA ILE A 307 -9.32 9.43 -0.89
C ILE A 307 -9.16 7.96 -0.53
N ASN A 308 -9.24 7.07 -1.53
CA ASN A 308 -9.06 5.63 -1.33
C ASN A 308 -7.58 5.31 -1.06
N SER A 309 -6.67 5.85 -1.89
CA SER A 309 -5.24 5.76 -1.66
C SER A 309 -4.57 7.14 -1.79
N ILE A 310 -4.00 7.61 -0.68
CA ILE A 310 -3.23 8.86 -0.62
C ILE A 310 -1.96 8.81 -1.48
N TYR A 311 -1.49 7.63 -1.86
CA TYR A 311 -0.24 7.48 -2.60
C TYR A 311 -0.33 7.94 -4.07
N ALA A 312 -1.53 8.09 -4.63
CA ALA A 312 -1.70 8.79 -5.90
C ALA A 312 -1.20 10.24 -5.85
N LEU A 313 -1.19 10.85 -4.65
CA LEU A 313 -0.66 12.19 -4.48
C LEU A 313 0.86 12.24 -4.60
N VAL A 314 1.59 11.13 -4.41
CA VAL A 314 3.05 11.09 -4.60
C VAL A 314 3.38 11.47 -6.03
N THR A 315 2.74 10.85 -7.02
CA THR A 315 2.93 11.14 -8.45
C THR A 315 2.63 12.60 -8.77
N ILE A 316 1.56 13.17 -8.22
CA ILE A 316 1.19 14.58 -8.43
C ILE A 316 2.23 15.51 -7.79
N ILE A 317 2.71 15.18 -6.60
CA ILE A 317 3.70 15.98 -5.87
C ILE A 317 5.04 15.95 -6.60
N VAL A 318 5.51 14.78 -7.06
CA VAL A 318 6.76 14.65 -7.82
C VAL A 318 6.66 15.43 -9.13
N TYR A 319 5.55 15.33 -9.85
CA TYR A 319 5.35 16.14 -11.06
C TYR A 319 5.43 17.65 -10.80
N CYS A 320 4.84 18.13 -9.69
CA CYS A 320 4.95 19.54 -9.31
C CYS A 320 6.37 19.91 -8.86
N PHE A 321 7.09 18.97 -8.25
CA PHE A 321 8.48 19.13 -7.83
C PHE A 321 9.44 19.26 -9.02
N ASP A 322 9.29 18.42 -10.04
CA ASP A 322 10.11 18.45 -11.26
C ASP A 322 9.96 19.77 -12.04
N LYS A 323 8.82 20.44 -11.88
CA LYS A 323 8.57 21.78 -12.43
C LYS A 323 9.14 22.92 -11.59
N GLY A 324 9.92 22.63 -10.54
CA GLY A 324 10.52 23.62 -9.66
C GLY A 324 9.50 24.48 -8.91
N GLY A 325 8.32 23.93 -8.61
CA GLY A 325 7.24 24.66 -7.93
C GLY A 325 6.50 25.67 -8.82
N ALA A 326 6.70 25.65 -10.14
CA ALA A 326 5.86 26.42 -11.06
C ALA A 326 4.40 25.97 -10.96
N HIS A 327 3.47 26.93 -11.07
CA HIS A 327 2.04 26.60 -11.08
C HIS A 327 1.71 25.87 -12.38
N LEU A 328 0.93 24.80 -12.25
CA LEU A 328 0.45 24.04 -13.40
C LEU A 328 -0.53 24.90 -14.21
N SER A 329 -0.49 24.74 -15.53
CA SER A 329 -1.51 25.32 -16.41
C SER A 329 -2.88 24.68 -16.16
N GLU A 330 -3.95 25.35 -16.58
CA GLU A 330 -5.31 24.80 -16.43
C GLU A 330 -5.50 23.45 -17.13
N ALA A 331 -4.89 23.27 -18.31
CA ALA A 331 -4.91 22.01 -19.04
C ALA A 331 -4.22 20.88 -18.24
N GLU A 332 -3.06 21.17 -17.65
CA GLU A 332 -2.33 20.20 -16.82
C GLU A 332 -3.08 19.85 -15.55
N ILE A 333 -3.65 20.85 -14.87
CA ILE A 333 -4.51 20.61 -13.70
C ILE A 333 -5.67 19.68 -14.09
N ASN A 334 -6.32 19.90 -15.23
CA ASN A 334 -7.42 19.05 -15.66
C ASN A 334 -6.97 17.61 -15.94
N LYS A 335 -5.81 17.42 -16.60
CA LYS A 335 -5.23 16.08 -16.82
C LYS A 335 -4.89 15.38 -15.51
N VAL A 336 -4.22 16.09 -14.58
CA VAL A 336 -3.90 15.60 -13.23
C VAL A 336 -5.17 15.18 -12.47
N VAL A 337 -6.21 16.02 -12.49
CA VAL A 337 -7.48 15.75 -11.78
C VAL A 337 -8.22 14.56 -12.41
N LYS A 338 -8.25 14.45 -13.74
CA LYS A 338 -8.85 13.32 -14.44
C LYS A 338 -8.14 12.02 -14.08
N TRP A 339 -6.82 11.98 -14.20
CA TRP A 339 -6.01 10.82 -13.79
C TRP A 339 -6.20 10.50 -12.30
N PHE A 340 -6.21 11.52 -11.43
CA PHE A 340 -6.42 11.34 -10.00
C PHE A 340 -7.74 10.61 -9.75
N TYR A 341 -8.86 11.07 -10.31
CA TYR A 341 -10.15 10.37 -10.13
C TYR A 341 -10.10 8.92 -10.59
N TYR A 342 -9.50 8.64 -11.76
CA TYR A 342 -9.38 7.28 -12.27
C TYR A 342 -8.49 6.39 -11.38
N SER A 343 -7.38 6.93 -10.87
CA SER A 343 -6.49 6.22 -9.92
C SER A 343 -7.26 5.80 -8.66
N GLN A 344 -8.23 6.61 -8.21
CA GLN A 344 -9.04 6.33 -7.03
C GLN A 344 -10.12 5.28 -7.32
N ILE A 345 -10.93 5.47 -8.37
CA ILE A 345 -12.07 4.58 -8.65
C ILE A 345 -11.63 3.21 -9.17
N ARG A 346 -10.43 3.10 -9.74
CA ARG A 346 -9.80 1.84 -10.17
C ARG A 346 -8.83 1.29 -9.14
N ALA A 347 -8.73 1.90 -7.96
CA ALA A 347 -7.98 1.40 -6.82
C ALA A 347 -6.49 1.13 -7.16
N ARG A 348 -5.87 2.00 -7.97
CA ARG A 348 -4.55 1.79 -8.56
C ARG A 348 -3.52 1.36 -7.52
N TYR A 349 -3.39 2.11 -6.43
CA TYR A 349 -2.38 1.90 -5.38
C TYR A 349 -2.87 1.11 -4.16
N VAL A 350 -3.92 0.29 -4.28
CA VAL A 350 -4.36 -0.59 -3.17
C VAL A 350 -3.44 -1.81 -3.04
N SER A 351 -2.84 -2.26 -4.14
CA SER A 351 -1.85 -3.35 -4.18
C SER A 351 -0.60 -2.90 -4.94
N GLN A 352 0.54 -3.57 -4.67
CA GLN A 352 1.81 -3.34 -5.37
C GLN A 352 2.23 -1.86 -5.40
N LEU A 353 2.01 -1.16 -4.28
CA LEU A 353 2.28 0.27 -4.16
C LEU A 353 3.68 0.66 -4.66
N PRO A 354 4.78 -0.01 -4.22
CA PRO A 354 6.13 0.39 -4.64
C PRO A 354 6.35 0.26 -6.16
N GLN A 355 5.95 -0.86 -6.76
CA GLN A 355 6.14 -1.13 -8.19
C GLN A 355 5.29 -0.19 -9.06
N LYS A 356 4.06 0.10 -8.64
CA LYS A 356 3.20 1.05 -9.36
C LYS A 356 3.73 2.48 -9.29
N LEU A 357 4.31 2.87 -8.16
CA LEU A 357 5.02 4.15 -8.06
C LEU A 357 6.26 4.16 -8.95
N ASP A 358 7.07 3.09 -9.00
CA ASP A 358 8.23 3.04 -9.93
C ASP A 358 7.80 3.25 -11.39
N ARG A 359 6.76 2.55 -11.84
CA ARG A 359 6.22 2.70 -13.19
C ARG A 359 5.73 4.12 -13.42
N ASP A 360 4.90 4.63 -12.52
CA ASP A 360 4.24 5.93 -12.72
C ASP A 360 5.23 7.08 -12.68
N LEU A 361 6.21 7.05 -11.77
CA LEU A 361 7.24 8.07 -11.65
C LEU A 361 8.24 8.02 -12.82
N ARG A 362 8.49 6.83 -13.40
CA ARG A 362 9.24 6.70 -14.65
C ARG A 362 8.48 7.34 -15.82
N THR A 363 7.17 7.11 -15.93
CA THR A 363 6.34 7.77 -16.95
C THR A 363 6.40 9.30 -16.83
N LEU A 364 6.49 9.86 -15.61
CA LEU A 364 6.69 11.31 -15.43
C LEU A 364 7.99 11.83 -16.05
N GLN A 365 9.07 11.03 -16.03
CA GLN A 365 10.37 11.44 -16.59
C GLN A 365 10.43 11.30 -18.11
N GLU A 366 9.81 10.25 -18.65
CA GLU A 366 9.99 9.86 -20.05
C GLU A 366 8.93 10.47 -20.98
N SER A 367 7.74 10.79 -20.46
CA SER A 367 6.62 11.26 -21.27
C SER A 367 6.55 12.78 -21.41
N SER A 368 6.18 13.26 -22.60
CA SER A 368 5.81 14.65 -22.85
C SER A 368 4.39 15.00 -22.35
N SER A 369 3.51 14.00 -22.19
CA SER A 369 2.15 14.16 -21.68
C SER A 369 1.84 13.11 -20.60
N PRO A 370 2.54 13.17 -19.45
CA PRO A 370 2.60 12.05 -18.53
C PRO A 370 1.25 11.59 -17.99
N PHE A 371 0.32 12.51 -17.72
CA PHE A 371 -0.99 12.14 -17.17
C PHE A 371 -1.96 11.55 -18.20
N ASP A 372 -1.69 11.69 -19.50
CA ASP A 372 -2.45 10.97 -20.53
C ASP A 372 -1.94 9.52 -20.59
N ASP A 373 -0.63 9.31 -20.64
CA ASP A 373 -0.02 7.97 -20.63
C ASP A 373 -0.36 7.20 -19.35
N LEU A 374 -0.27 7.86 -18.19
CA LEU A 374 -0.67 7.27 -16.91
C LEU A 374 -2.17 6.92 -16.87
N LEU A 375 -3.01 7.65 -17.59
CA LEU A 375 -4.44 7.33 -17.71
C LEU A 375 -4.65 6.13 -18.64
N GLN A 376 -3.88 6.05 -19.72
CA GLN A 376 -3.90 4.91 -20.65
C GLN A 376 -3.49 3.62 -19.94
N VAL A 377 -2.44 3.66 -19.12
CA VAL A 377 -2.05 2.51 -18.28
C VAL A 377 -3.21 2.01 -17.41
N ILE A 378 -4.01 2.92 -16.84
CA ILE A 378 -5.20 2.52 -16.07
C ILE A 378 -6.27 1.92 -16.99
N ALA A 379 -6.46 2.48 -18.19
CA ALA A 379 -7.43 2.00 -19.16
C ALA A 379 -7.12 0.58 -19.64
N ASP A 380 -5.84 0.27 -19.85
CA ASP A 380 -5.34 -1.03 -20.27
C ASP A 380 -5.56 -2.09 -19.17
N GLU A 381 -5.33 -1.74 -17.90
CA GLU A 381 -5.60 -2.62 -16.75
C GLU A 381 -7.11 -2.85 -16.54
N ARG A 382 -7.94 -1.80 -16.73
CA ARG A 382 -9.38 -1.85 -16.48
C ARG A 382 -10.12 -0.73 -17.21
N ARG A 383 -11.25 -1.10 -17.85
CA ARG A 383 -12.17 -0.15 -18.50
C ARG A 383 -12.43 1.11 -17.66
N LEU A 384 -12.32 2.28 -18.30
CA LEU A 384 -12.56 3.57 -17.65
C LEU A 384 -14.05 3.80 -17.37
N GLU A 385 -14.94 3.32 -18.23
CA GLU A 385 -16.39 3.51 -18.08
C GLU A 385 -16.91 2.97 -16.74
N VAL A 386 -17.67 3.81 -16.01
CA VAL A 386 -18.40 3.42 -14.80
C VAL A 386 -19.76 2.88 -15.21
N THR A 387 -20.02 1.61 -14.89
CA THR A 387 -21.30 0.96 -15.17
C THR A 387 -22.25 0.94 -13.96
N PRO A 388 -23.58 0.90 -14.15
CA PRO A 388 -24.55 0.78 -13.06
C PRO A 388 -24.32 -0.45 -12.15
N GLU A 389 -23.88 -1.56 -12.73
CA GLU A 389 -23.65 -2.84 -12.05
C GLU A 389 -22.49 -2.76 -11.05
N GLU A 390 -21.51 -1.89 -11.30
CA GLU A 390 -20.39 -1.66 -10.37
C GLU A 390 -20.84 -1.05 -9.03
N MET A 391 -22.03 -0.45 -8.96
CA MET A 391 -22.58 0.16 -7.75
C MET A 391 -23.48 -0.79 -6.94
N GLU A 392 -23.95 -1.88 -7.56
CA GLU A 392 -24.97 -2.75 -6.97
C GLU A 392 -24.49 -3.42 -5.68
N GLY A 393 -25.25 -3.24 -4.60
CA GLY A 393 -24.96 -3.78 -3.27
C GLY A 393 -23.65 -3.26 -2.64
N ARG A 394 -23.01 -2.24 -3.21
CA ARG A 394 -21.74 -1.70 -2.71
C ARG A 394 -21.97 -0.70 -1.60
N ALA A 395 -21.34 -0.91 -0.45
CA ALA A 395 -21.41 0.01 0.69
C ALA A 395 -20.53 1.26 0.50
N ILE A 396 -20.60 2.18 1.47
CA ILE A 396 -19.89 3.47 1.47
C ILE A 396 -18.36 3.38 1.40
N GLY A 397 -17.78 2.20 1.68
CA GLY A 397 -16.33 1.99 1.54
C GLY A 397 -15.87 1.78 0.10
N HIS A 398 -16.79 1.69 -0.86
CA HIS A 398 -16.44 1.50 -2.26
C HIS A 398 -15.93 2.82 -2.91
N PRO A 399 -14.87 2.81 -3.74
CA PRO A 399 -14.29 4.04 -4.30
C PRO A 399 -15.25 4.92 -5.10
N LEU A 400 -16.22 4.32 -5.80
CA LEU A 400 -17.26 5.07 -6.53
C LEU A 400 -18.11 5.96 -5.62
N PHE A 401 -18.20 5.67 -4.33
CA PHE A 401 -18.88 6.54 -3.38
C PHE A 401 -18.16 7.89 -3.22
N SER A 402 -16.82 7.89 -3.16
CA SER A 402 -16.04 9.12 -3.13
C SER A 402 -16.19 9.91 -4.43
N MET A 403 -16.15 9.23 -5.57
CA MET A 403 -16.40 9.84 -6.87
C MET A 403 -17.77 10.52 -6.95
N MET A 404 -18.81 9.84 -6.46
CA MET A 404 -20.14 10.43 -6.32
C MET A 404 -20.08 11.70 -5.49
N ARG A 405 -19.43 11.69 -4.31
CA ARG A 405 -19.31 12.89 -3.45
C ARG A 405 -18.64 14.06 -4.18
N TRP A 406 -17.52 13.85 -4.84
CA TRP A 406 -16.80 14.91 -5.57
C TRP A 406 -17.63 15.49 -6.71
N TYR A 407 -18.34 14.64 -7.46
CA TYR A 407 -19.27 15.08 -8.49
C TYR A 407 -20.45 15.87 -7.92
N LEU A 408 -21.05 15.45 -6.81
CA LEU A 408 -22.14 16.21 -6.19
C LEU A 408 -21.65 17.57 -5.68
N LYS A 409 -20.43 17.64 -5.12
CA LYS A 409 -19.79 18.90 -4.72
C LYS A 409 -19.51 19.83 -5.90
N SER A 410 -19.06 19.30 -7.04
CA SER A 410 -18.77 20.10 -8.24
C SER A 410 -20.02 20.79 -8.81
N ARG A 411 -21.19 20.19 -8.60
CA ARG A 411 -22.50 20.76 -8.98
C ARG A 411 -23.07 21.76 -7.99
N GLY A 412 -22.38 22.02 -6.87
CA GLY A 412 -22.92 22.85 -5.79
C GLY A 412 -24.15 22.22 -5.13
N ALA A 413 -24.21 20.88 -5.04
CA ALA A 413 -25.30 20.22 -4.34
C ALA A 413 -25.38 20.69 -2.88
N VAL A 414 -26.60 20.66 -2.35
CA VAL A 414 -26.93 21.13 -0.99
C VAL A 414 -27.42 19.96 -0.14
N CYS A 415 -27.31 20.11 1.18
CA CYS A 415 -27.92 19.22 2.14
C CYS A 415 -29.44 19.26 2.01
N LEU A 416 -30.07 18.08 1.85
CA LEU A 416 -31.51 17.96 1.56
C LEU A 416 -32.42 18.50 2.68
N THR A 417 -31.90 18.70 3.89
CA THR A 417 -32.68 19.12 5.06
C THR A 417 -32.35 20.54 5.53
N THR A 418 -31.10 21.00 5.37
CA THR A 418 -30.67 22.33 5.84
C THR A 418 -30.46 23.32 4.69
N GLY A 419 -30.36 22.86 3.44
CA GLY A 419 -30.06 23.72 2.29
C GLY A 419 -28.63 24.25 2.24
N VAL A 420 -27.79 23.90 3.22
CA VAL A 420 -26.38 24.30 3.28
C VAL A 420 -25.61 23.59 2.16
N THR A 421 -24.73 24.31 1.49
CA THR A 421 -23.86 23.76 0.43
C THR A 421 -23.02 22.61 0.98
N LEU A 422 -22.84 21.56 0.17
CA LEU A 422 -21.92 20.47 0.50
C LEU A 422 -20.45 20.91 0.41
N ARG A 423 -20.18 22.08 -0.19
CA ARG A 423 -18.87 22.74 -0.31
C ARG A 423 -18.74 23.84 0.75
N GLN A 424 -17.58 23.91 1.39
CA GLN A 424 -17.11 24.93 2.34
C GLN A 424 -18.02 25.27 3.53
N ASN A 425 -17.68 24.69 4.67
CA ASN A 425 -16.95 25.34 5.76
C ASN A 425 -16.44 24.18 6.64
N MET A 426 -15.92 24.50 7.82
CA MET A 426 -16.19 23.76 9.05
C MET A 426 -15.11 22.77 9.54
N GLY A 427 -14.56 23.05 10.72
CA GLY A 427 -13.63 22.17 11.44
C GLY A 427 -14.27 20.84 11.88
N GLU A 428 -13.60 20.11 12.78
CA GLU A 428 -13.91 18.70 13.19
C GLU A 428 -15.39 18.37 13.43
N LYS A 429 -16.26 19.36 13.72
CA LYS A 429 -17.70 19.24 14.01
C LYS A 429 -18.63 19.18 12.79
N TYR A 430 -18.13 19.12 11.56
CA TYR A 430 -18.96 19.11 10.35
C TYR A 430 -18.52 18.04 9.37
N GLN A 431 -18.51 16.83 9.89
CA GLN A 431 -18.45 15.65 9.06
C GLN A 431 -19.78 15.52 8.29
N LEU A 432 -19.68 15.25 6.99
CA LEU A 432 -20.84 14.88 6.17
C LEU A 432 -21.38 13.55 6.69
N GLU A 433 -22.60 13.53 7.21
CA GLU A 433 -23.25 12.31 7.67
C GLU A 433 -24.02 11.65 6.52
N LEU A 434 -23.96 10.32 6.53
CA LEU A 434 -24.43 9.47 5.43
C LEU A 434 -25.71 8.78 5.87
N ASP A 435 -26.84 9.36 5.50
CA ASP A 435 -28.11 8.78 5.88
C ASP A 435 -28.79 8.08 4.70
N HIS A 436 -29.56 7.04 5.02
CA HIS A 436 -30.32 6.32 4.01
C HIS A 436 -31.51 7.17 3.55
N ILE A 437 -31.76 7.20 2.23
CA ILE A 437 -32.98 7.76 1.65
C ILE A 437 -34.17 6.90 2.11
N PHE A 438 -34.05 5.58 1.96
CA PHE A 438 -34.95 4.60 2.55
C PHE A 438 -34.39 4.12 3.89
N PRO A 439 -34.98 4.47 5.04
CA PRO A 439 -34.43 4.15 6.35
C PRO A 439 -34.21 2.64 6.54
N TYR A 440 -33.02 2.24 6.99
CA TYR A 440 -32.69 0.84 7.23
C TYR A 440 -33.64 0.15 8.21
N SER A 441 -34.17 0.85 9.22
CA SER A 441 -35.16 0.29 10.15
C SER A 441 -36.42 -0.20 9.45
N ARG A 442 -36.90 0.51 8.41
CA ARG A 442 -38.05 0.10 7.60
C ARG A 442 -37.69 -1.01 6.62
N LEU A 443 -36.55 -0.89 5.96
CA LEU A 443 -36.05 -1.92 5.05
C LEU A 443 -35.85 -3.27 5.78
N LYS A 444 -35.37 -3.24 7.03
CA LYS A 444 -35.21 -4.42 7.87
C LYS A 444 -36.55 -5.14 8.10
N THR A 445 -37.62 -4.39 8.40
CA THR A 445 -38.98 -4.94 8.54
C THR A 445 -39.52 -5.52 7.23
N ALA A 446 -39.13 -4.94 6.08
CA ALA A 446 -39.46 -5.43 4.75
C ALA A 446 -38.56 -6.57 4.23
N GLY A 447 -37.73 -7.17 5.09
CA GLY A 447 -36.92 -8.35 4.75
C GLY A 447 -35.50 -8.07 4.26
N TYR A 448 -35.02 -6.81 4.32
CA TYR A 448 -33.64 -6.44 4.01
C TYR A 448 -32.71 -6.50 5.24
N GLY A 449 -33.05 -7.33 6.21
CA GLY A 449 -32.24 -7.57 7.40
C GLY A 449 -31.06 -8.51 7.14
N LYS A 450 -30.19 -8.67 8.15
CA LYS A 450 -28.99 -9.54 8.10
C LYS A 450 -29.26 -11.00 7.75
N GLY A 451 -30.51 -11.48 7.88
CA GLY A 451 -30.91 -12.84 7.50
C GLY A 451 -30.91 -13.09 5.99
N ASN A 452 -30.90 -12.04 5.15
CA ASN A 452 -30.75 -12.16 3.70
C ASN A 452 -29.56 -11.31 3.25
N ARG A 453 -28.44 -11.95 2.94
CA ARG A 453 -27.17 -11.26 2.62
C ARG A 453 -27.29 -10.35 1.38
N VAL A 454 -28.02 -10.78 0.35
CA VAL A 454 -28.18 -10.02 -0.90
C VAL A 454 -29.02 -8.77 -0.65
N LYS A 455 -30.20 -8.93 -0.02
CA LYS A 455 -31.04 -7.78 0.33
C LYS A 455 -30.37 -6.86 1.35
N TYR A 456 -29.65 -7.40 2.32
CA TYR A 456 -28.88 -6.59 3.26
C TYR A 456 -27.83 -5.73 2.54
N ALA A 457 -27.15 -6.26 1.53
CA ALA A 457 -26.21 -5.50 0.72
C ALA A 457 -26.91 -4.35 -0.04
N LEU A 458 -28.07 -4.60 -0.65
CA LEU A 458 -28.88 -3.56 -1.30
C LEU A 458 -29.35 -2.48 -0.31
N ALA A 459 -29.69 -2.85 0.93
CA ALA A 459 -30.06 -1.86 1.95
C ALA A 459 -28.88 -0.98 2.36
N GLN A 460 -27.67 -1.52 2.40
CA GLN A 460 -26.45 -0.79 2.73
C GLN A 460 -25.80 -0.08 1.53
N GLU A 461 -26.33 -0.30 0.32
CA GLU A 461 -25.82 0.26 -0.93
C GLU A 461 -25.66 1.78 -0.83
N PHE A 462 -24.53 2.31 -1.32
CA PHE A 462 -24.23 3.73 -1.19
C PHE A 462 -25.16 4.59 -2.05
N THR A 463 -25.79 4.03 -3.09
CA THR A 463 -26.82 4.73 -3.88
C THR A 463 -28.14 4.86 -3.13
N ASN A 464 -28.33 4.21 -1.98
CA ASN A 464 -29.40 4.54 -1.04
C ASN A 464 -29.00 5.69 -0.10
N ARG A 465 -27.84 6.35 -0.27
CA ARG A 465 -27.40 7.42 0.62
C ARG A 465 -27.72 8.80 0.08
N ALA A 466 -28.13 9.70 0.96
CA ALA A 466 -28.11 11.13 0.73
C ALA A 466 -26.98 11.75 1.56
N ILE A 467 -26.30 12.75 1.00
CA ILE A 467 -25.27 13.48 1.72
C ILE A 467 -25.96 14.54 2.57
N LEU A 468 -25.78 14.46 3.88
CA LEU A 468 -26.36 15.38 4.86
C LEU A 468 -25.29 16.04 5.73
N THR A 469 -25.65 17.15 6.38
CA THR A 469 -24.84 17.75 7.44
C THR A 469 -25.08 17.03 8.77
N GLN A 470 -24.11 17.08 9.70
CA GLN A 470 -24.24 16.43 11.02
C GLN A 470 -25.48 16.88 11.82
N VAL A 471 -25.82 18.16 11.74
CA VAL A 471 -26.97 18.77 12.44
C VAL A 471 -28.31 18.26 11.88
N ALA A 472 -28.34 17.95 10.59
CA ALA A 472 -29.52 17.45 9.89
C ALA A 472 -29.89 16.02 10.30
N ASN A 473 -28.91 15.13 10.39
CA ASN A 473 -29.17 13.71 10.63
C ASN A 473 -29.80 13.49 12.00
N ARG A 474 -29.37 14.25 13.02
CA ARG A 474 -29.95 14.21 14.38
C ARG A 474 -31.44 14.56 14.44
N LYS A 475 -31.98 15.24 13.43
CA LYS A 475 -33.40 15.62 13.33
C LYS A 475 -34.23 14.66 12.49
N LYS A 476 -33.62 13.72 11.76
CA LYS A 476 -34.36 12.83 10.86
C LYS A 476 -34.94 11.66 11.66
N SER A 477 -36.27 11.58 11.68
CA SER A 477 -37.01 10.43 12.19
C SER A 477 -36.96 9.28 11.17
N ALA A 478 -37.44 8.08 11.53
CA ALA A 478 -37.64 6.97 10.60
C ALA A 478 -38.81 7.22 9.63
N ALA A 479 -38.87 8.42 9.02
CA ALA A 479 -39.89 8.86 8.10
C ALA A 479 -39.84 8.04 6.80
N PRO A 480 -41.00 7.67 6.21
CA PRO A 480 -41.05 7.07 4.89
C PRO A 480 -40.32 7.92 3.83
N ALA A 481 -39.64 7.26 2.89
CA ALA A 481 -38.90 7.94 1.81
C ALA A 481 -39.80 8.92 1.03
N VAL A 482 -41.04 8.52 0.72
CA VAL A 482 -42.03 9.40 0.09
C VAL A 482 -42.26 10.70 0.86
N SER A 483 -42.51 10.64 2.18
CA SER A 483 -42.72 11.84 3.00
C SER A 483 -41.47 12.71 3.10
N TYR A 484 -40.31 12.07 3.21
CA TYR A 484 -39.02 12.74 3.29
C TYR A 484 -38.71 13.48 1.98
N LEU A 485 -38.73 12.78 0.85
CA LEU A 485 -38.41 13.35 -0.47
C LEU A 485 -39.43 14.41 -0.90
N THR A 486 -40.72 14.25 -0.57
CA THR A 486 -41.74 15.29 -0.82
C THR A 486 -41.38 16.58 -0.07
N SER A 487 -41.07 16.49 1.22
CA SER A 487 -40.66 17.66 2.01
C SER A 487 -39.36 18.31 1.49
N VAL A 488 -38.45 17.51 0.93
CA VAL A 488 -37.21 18.01 0.33
C VAL A 488 -37.50 18.79 -0.95
N VAL A 489 -38.42 18.33 -1.80
CA VAL A 489 -38.83 19.05 -3.02
C VAL A 489 -39.53 20.36 -2.68
N GLU A 490 -40.40 20.37 -1.67
CA GLU A 490 -41.09 21.58 -1.22
C GLU A 490 -40.11 22.66 -0.70
N ASN A 491 -39.14 22.25 0.12
CA ASN A 491 -38.19 23.18 0.74
C ASN A 491 -37.01 23.54 -0.19
N PHE A 492 -36.55 22.59 -1.00
CA PHE A 492 -35.36 22.72 -1.85
C PHE A 492 -35.58 22.09 -3.25
N PRO A 493 -36.34 22.74 -4.15
CA PRO A 493 -36.85 22.14 -5.40
C PRO A 493 -35.79 21.57 -6.35
N LYS A 494 -34.54 22.06 -6.31
CA LYS A 494 -33.45 21.60 -7.19
C LYS A 494 -32.55 20.52 -6.56
N SER A 495 -32.73 20.25 -5.26
CA SER A 495 -31.79 19.45 -4.48
C SER A 495 -31.73 17.98 -4.89
N LEU A 496 -32.87 17.37 -5.26
CA LEU A 496 -32.93 15.98 -5.71
C LEU A 496 -32.14 15.78 -7.00
N LYS A 497 -32.39 16.63 -8.01
CA LYS A 497 -31.65 16.63 -9.28
C LYS A 497 -30.16 16.87 -9.10
N LEU A 498 -29.77 17.72 -8.15
CA LEU A 498 -28.36 17.98 -7.82
C LEU A 498 -27.67 16.78 -7.16
N GLN A 499 -28.39 15.92 -6.42
CA GLN A 499 -27.86 14.68 -5.82
C GLN A 499 -28.16 13.41 -6.63
N CYS A 500 -28.62 13.55 -7.87
CA CYS A 500 -29.04 12.44 -8.74
C CYS A 500 -30.05 11.50 -8.06
N ILE A 501 -31.07 12.05 -7.41
CA ILE A 501 -32.18 11.29 -6.84
C ILE A 501 -33.34 11.29 -7.84
N PRO A 502 -33.93 10.13 -8.19
CA PRO A 502 -35.09 10.07 -9.07
C PRO A 502 -36.26 10.93 -8.55
N GLU A 503 -36.80 11.79 -9.41
CA GLU A 503 -37.90 12.71 -9.08
C GLU A 503 -39.29 12.07 -9.29
N ASP A 504 -39.33 10.88 -9.90
CA ASP A 504 -40.56 10.10 -10.05
C ASP A 504 -41.06 9.60 -8.68
N THR A 505 -42.21 10.14 -8.26
CA THR A 505 -42.84 9.85 -6.97
C THR A 505 -43.28 8.40 -6.81
N GLU A 506 -43.52 7.66 -7.90
CA GLU A 506 -43.86 6.24 -7.83
C GLU A 506 -42.69 5.41 -7.29
N LEU A 507 -41.45 5.83 -7.60
CA LEU A 507 -40.23 5.18 -7.12
C LEU A 507 -39.95 5.43 -5.64
N TRP A 508 -40.63 6.37 -4.99
CA TRP A 508 -40.41 6.68 -3.57
C TRP A 508 -41.14 5.71 -2.61
N GLN A 509 -41.96 4.83 -3.16
CA GLN A 509 -42.67 3.78 -2.41
C GLN A 509 -41.71 2.64 -2.03
N LEU A 510 -41.92 2.03 -0.87
CA LEU A 510 -41.03 0.98 -0.35
C LEU A 510 -41.03 -0.26 -1.25
N GLU A 511 -42.18 -0.55 -1.88
CA GLU A 511 -42.42 -1.66 -2.81
C GLU A 511 -41.61 -1.48 -4.11
N LYS A 512 -41.21 -0.26 -4.44
CA LYS A 512 -40.40 0.09 -5.61
C LYS A 512 -38.93 0.33 -5.27
N TYR A 513 -38.47 -0.03 -4.06
CA TYR A 513 -37.11 0.24 -3.58
C TYR A 513 -36.02 -0.25 -4.55
N GLU A 514 -36.11 -1.47 -5.06
CA GLU A 514 -35.10 -2.01 -5.99
C GLU A 514 -35.13 -1.28 -7.33
N SER A 515 -36.31 -0.91 -7.83
CA SER A 515 -36.46 -0.08 -9.03
C SER A 515 -35.89 1.32 -8.82
N PHE A 516 -36.06 1.91 -7.63
CA PHE A 516 -35.44 3.19 -7.26
C PHE A 516 -33.91 3.11 -7.33
N LEU A 517 -33.31 2.06 -6.75
CA LEU A 517 -31.87 1.84 -6.81
C LEU A 517 -31.39 1.69 -8.25
N ALA A 518 -32.05 0.86 -9.06
CA ALA A 518 -31.68 0.65 -10.45
C ALA A 518 -31.72 1.96 -11.27
N THR A 519 -32.78 2.75 -11.12
CA THR A 519 -32.89 4.06 -11.78
C THR A 519 -31.79 5.02 -11.32
N ARG A 520 -31.54 5.09 -10.01
CA ARG A 520 -30.50 5.96 -9.46
C ARG A 520 -29.09 5.54 -9.88
N ARG A 521 -28.80 4.23 -9.93
CA ARG A 521 -27.54 3.68 -10.46
C ARG A 521 -27.31 4.12 -11.90
N LYS A 522 -28.32 4.00 -12.76
CA LYS A 522 -28.24 4.44 -14.16
C LYS A 522 -27.99 5.94 -14.28
N MET A 523 -28.74 6.75 -13.54
CA MET A 523 -28.54 8.21 -13.49
C MET A 523 -27.11 8.56 -13.06
N LEU A 524 -26.62 7.95 -11.97
CA LEU A 524 -25.27 8.19 -11.46
C LEU A 524 -24.20 7.76 -12.46
N ALA A 525 -24.30 6.57 -13.05
CA ALA A 525 -23.32 6.11 -14.04
C ALA A 525 -23.23 7.07 -15.24
N THR A 526 -24.36 7.45 -15.84
CA THR A 526 -24.39 8.42 -16.96
C THR A 526 -23.78 9.77 -16.58
N GLU A 527 -24.15 10.30 -15.42
CA GLU A 527 -23.67 11.61 -14.98
C GLU A 527 -22.19 11.60 -14.56
N LEU A 528 -21.71 10.52 -13.95
CA LEU A 528 -20.30 10.36 -13.58
C LEU A 528 -19.41 10.20 -14.79
N ASN A 529 -19.79 9.38 -15.79
CA ASN A 529 -19.02 9.26 -17.03
C ASN A 529 -18.96 10.59 -17.77
N ARG A 530 -20.10 11.29 -17.93
CA ARG A 530 -20.12 12.63 -18.53
C ARG A 530 -19.23 13.61 -17.79
N PHE A 531 -19.21 13.57 -16.47
CA PHE A 531 -18.33 14.42 -15.67
C PHE A 531 -16.86 14.09 -15.89
N LEU A 532 -16.48 12.81 -15.84
CA LEU A 532 -15.09 12.36 -16.02
C LEU A 532 -14.55 12.63 -17.43
N GLU A 533 -15.37 12.39 -18.46
CA GLU A 533 -15.06 12.67 -19.86
C GLU A 533 -14.95 14.18 -20.11
N GLY A 534 -15.81 14.97 -19.47
CA GLY A 534 -15.87 16.43 -19.63
C GLY A 534 -14.77 17.23 -18.92
N ILE A 535 -13.88 16.60 -18.15
CA ILE A 535 -12.77 17.31 -17.47
C ILE A 535 -11.75 17.85 -18.47
N THR A 536 -11.31 17.00 -19.40
CA THR A 536 -10.42 17.37 -20.50
C THR A 536 -10.45 16.31 -21.59
N LEU A 537 -10.27 16.75 -22.84
CA LEU A 537 -9.89 15.88 -23.94
C LEU A 537 -8.50 15.31 -23.61
N THR A 538 -8.39 13.99 -23.66
CA THR A 538 -7.14 13.23 -23.51
C THR A 538 -6.83 12.66 -24.89
N GLU A 539 -5.59 12.78 -25.33
CA GLU A 539 -5.14 12.17 -26.58
C GLU A 539 -4.99 10.65 -26.33
N GLU A 540 -5.52 9.81 -27.23
CA GLU A 540 -5.21 8.37 -27.19
C GLU A 540 -3.73 8.23 -27.52
N THR A 541 -2.94 7.86 -26.51
CA THR A 541 -1.52 7.55 -26.68
C THR A 541 -1.39 6.04 -26.77
N GLU A 542 -0.80 5.54 -27.86
CA GLU A 542 -0.40 4.12 -27.94
C GLU A 542 0.70 3.90 -26.90
N THR A 543 0.32 3.42 -25.72
CA THR A 543 1.28 3.10 -24.67
C THR A 543 1.91 1.75 -25.02
N PRO A 544 3.24 1.66 -25.20
CA PRO A 544 3.87 0.38 -25.46
C PRO A 544 3.68 -0.55 -24.24
N ILE A 545 3.22 -1.78 -24.48
CA ILE A 545 3.09 -2.81 -23.44
C ILE A 545 4.44 -2.99 -22.75
N SER A 546 4.45 -2.96 -21.41
CA SER A 546 5.69 -3.13 -20.64
C SER A 546 6.16 -4.59 -20.71
N ILE A 547 7.47 -4.80 -20.58
CA ILE A 547 8.07 -6.14 -20.70
C ILE A 547 7.61 -7.06 -19.57
N GLU A 548 7.40 -6.48 -18.39
CA GLU A 548 6.88 -7.17 -17.22
C GLU A 548 5.44 -7.66 -17.42
N GLU A 549 4.60 -6.90 -18.14
CA GLU A 549 3.25 -7.32 -18.52
C GLU A 549 3.29 -8.45 -19.55
N LEU A 550 4.16 -8.34 -20.56
CA LEU A 550 4.36 -9.42 -21.55
C LEU A 550 4.76 -10.74 -20.87
N ILE A 551 5.66 -10.69 -19.88
CA ILE A 551 6.08 -11.89 -19.15
C ILE A 551 4.94 -12.48 -18.31
N ALA A 552 4.10 -11.63 -17.70
CA ALA A 552 2.98 -12.05 -16.86
C ALA A 552 1.85 -12.72 -17.66
N ASP A 553 1.62 -12.28 -18.91
CA ASP A 553 0.60 -12.85 -19.81
C ASP A 553 0.98 -14.24 -20.35
N GLY A 554 2.26 -14.58 -20.29
CA GLY A 554 2.78 -15.90 -20.68
C GLY A 554 2.96 -16.06 -22.19
N GLU A 555 3.49 -17.22 -22.61
CA GLU A 555 3.72 -17.50 -24.03
C GLU A 555 2.41 -17.55 -24.84
N SER A 556 2.42 -16.89 -26.00
CA SER A 556 1.29 -16.81 -26.93
C SER A 556 1.75 -17.14 -28.36
N ASP A 557 0.87 -17.08 -29.34
CA ASP A 557 1.25 -17.19 -30.75
C ASP A 557 2.22 -16.09 -31.21
N GLU A 558 2.21 -14.93 -30.56
CA GLU A 558 3.08 -13.77 -30.81
C GLU A 558 4.20 -13.58 -29.78
N LEU A 559 4.27 -14.37 -28.69
CA LEU A 559 5.27 -14.24 -27.63
C LEU A 559 5.88 -15.60 -27.25
N GLU A 560 7.22 -15.70 -27.25
CA GLU A 560 7.96 -16.90 -26.84
C GLU A 560 9.06 -16.55 -25.83
N PHE A 561 9.26 -17.42 -24.82
CA PHE A 561 10.33 -17.31 -23.84
C PHE A 561 11.43 -18.32 -24.10
N LYS A 562 12.69 -17.90 -23.92
CA LYS A 562 13.85 -18.78 -23.95
C LYS A 562 14.80 -18.43 -22.83
N SER A 563 15.19 -19.43 -22.06
CA SER A 563 16.04 -19.23 -20.89
C SER A 563 17.41 -18.65 -21.24
N THR A 564 17.99 -19.06 -22.36
CA THR A 564 19.34 -18.68 -22.81
C THR A 564 19.44 -18.72 -24.34
N LEU A 565 20.42 -18.03 -24.91
CA LEU A 565 20.75 -18.11 -26.34
C LEU A 565 21.56 -19.37 -26.66
N ARG A 566 22.56 -19.68 -25.83
CA ARG A 566 23.59 -20.69 -26.15
C ARG A 566 24.20 -21.40 -24.94
N TRP A 567 23.69 -21.15 -23.73
CA TRP A 567 24.15 -21.79 -22.51
C TRP A 567 23.17 -22.86 -22.00
N ASP A 568 23.62 -24.10 -21.87
CA ASP A 568 22.78 -25.16 -21.33
C ASP A 568 22.78 -25.11 -19.80
N LEU A 569 21.66 -24.68 -19.20
CA LEU A 569 21.51 -24.53 -17.76
C LEU A 569 21.55 -25.88 -17.01
N ARG A 570 21.28 -27.01 -17.68
CA ARG A 570 21.30 -28.33 -17.04
C ARG A 570 22.70 -28.92 -17.05
N GLU A 571 23.40 -28.79 -18.16
CA GLU A 571 24.76 -29.34 -18.33
C GLU A 571 25.86 -28.35 -17.91
N GLY A 572 25.52 -27.09 -17.66
CA GLY A 572 26.44 -26.04 -17.22
C GLY A 572 27.54 -25.74 -18.24
N LYS A 573 27.23 -25.85 -19.54
CA LYS A 573 28.22 -25.69 -20.61
C LYS A 573 27.62 -25.09 -21.87
N LEU A 574 28.51 -24.65 -22.77
CA LEU A 574 28.16 -24.12 -24.07
C LEU A 574 27.43 -25.17 -24.94
N ASN A 575 26.25 -24.82 -25.45
CA ASN A 575 25.47 -25.65 -26.36
C ASN A 575 24.98 -24.85 -27.57
N LYS A 576 25.74 -24.90 -28.68
CA LYS A 576 25.41 -24.20 -29.93
C LYS A 576 24.09 -24.64 -30.56
N LYS A 577 23.53 -25.80 -30.18
CA LYS A 577 22.22 -26.23 -30.71
C LYS A 577 21.08 -25.34 -30.22
N LEU A 578 21.26 -24.62 -29.10
CA LEU A 578 20.28 -23.64 -28.62
C LEU A 578 20.18 -22.43 -29.55
N GLU A 579 21.26 -22.06 -30.24
CA GLU A 579 21.22 -20.99 -31.26
C GLU A 579 20.26 -21.35 -32.41
N GLU A 580 20.19 -22.64 -32.79
CA GLU A 580 19.24 -23.13 -33.79
C GLU A 580 17.78 -23.01 -33.31
N VAL A 581 17.52 -23.12 -32.00
CA VAL A 581 16.17 -22.95 -31.42
C VAL A 581 15.74 -21.48 -31.52
N ILE A 582 16.65 -20.55 -31.29
CA ILE A 582 16.41 -19.11 -31.44
C ILE A 582 16.10 -18.79 -32.91
N LEU A 583 16.93 -19.28 -33.84
CA LEU A 583 16.70 -19.10 -35.27
C LEU A 583 15.35 -19.69 -35.70
N LYS A 584 15.05 -20.92 -35.28
CA LYS A 584 13.77 -21.58 -35.53
C LYS A 584 12.58 -20.70 -35.11
N THR A 585 12.67 -20.08 -33.94
CA THR A 585 11.61 -19.22 -33.40
C THR A 585 11.46 -17.94 -34.22
N VAL A 586 12.56 -17.30 -34.59
CA VAL A 586 12.57 -16.11 -35.47
C VAL A 586 11.94 -16.45 -36.83
N ALA A 587 12.28 -17.59 -37.45
CA ALA A 587 11.64 -18.02 -38.69
C ALA A 587 10.14 -18.30 -38.51
N ALA A 588 9.74 -18.95 -37.40
CA ALA A 588 8.34 -19.24 -37.13
C ALA A 588 7.51 -17.96 -37.00
N PHE A 589 7.99 -16.94 -36.28
CA PHE A 589 7.35 -15.63 -36.19
C PHE A 589 7.29 -14.92 -37.54
N ALA A 590 8.42 -14.85 -38.24
CA ALA A 590 8.51 -14.19 -39.55
C ALA A 590 7.59 -14.84 -40.61
N ASN A 591 7.41 -16.16 -40.55
CA ASN A 591 6.52 -16.89 -41.44
C ASN A 591 5.04 -16.81 -41.06
N SER A 592 4.74 -16.36 -39.83
CA SER A 592 3.39 -16.16 -39.29
C SER A 592 3.16 -14.65 -39.14
N ASP A 593 2.38 -14.16 -38.18
CA ASP A 593 1.99 -12.74 -38.08
C ASP A 593 3.06 -11.82 -37.44
N GLY A 594 4.29 -12.31 -37.28
CA GLY A 594 5.33 -11.66 -36.47
C GLY A 594 5.27 -12.09 -35.01
N GLY A 595 6.10 -11.48 -34.18
CA GLY A 595 6.10 -11.72 -32.74
C GLY A 595 7.38 -11.30 -32.03
N THR A 596 7.38 -11.45 -30.71
CA THR A 596 8.47 -11.09 -29.82
C THR A 596 9.03 -12.35 -29.15
N LEU A 597 10.36 -12.48 -29.17
CA LEU A 597 11.10 -13.50 -28.44
C LEU A 597 11.84 -12.84 -27.28
N LEU A 598 11.62 -13.32 -26.05
CA LEU A 598 12.37 -12.91 -24.86
C LEU A 598 13.40 -13.98 -24.49
N VAL A 599 14.68 -13.58 -24.49
CA VAL A 599 15.81 -14.42 -24.09
C VAL A 599 16.31 -13.99 -22.71
N GLY A 600 16.51 -14.95 -21.80
CA GLY A 600 16.78 -14.69 -20.38
C GLY A 600 15.54 -14.86 -19.50
N VAL A 601 14.49 -15.51 -20.00
CA VAL A 601 13.23 -15.80 -19.29
C VAL A 601 12.92 -17.29 -19.44
N ASP A 602 12.55 -17.98 -18.35
CA ASP A 602 12.14 -19.39 -18.43
C ASP A 602 10.66 -19.58 -18.80
N ASP A 603 10.27 -20.82 -19.09
CA ASP A 603 8.90 -21.18 -19.48
C ASP A 603 7.85 -20.87 -18.39
N ALA A 604 8.28 -20.60 -17.14
CA ALA A 604 7.42 -20.20 -16.03
C ALA A 604 7.38 -18.67 -15.82
N GLY A 605 8.06 -17.89 -16.67
CA GLY A 605 8.14 -16.43 -16.58
C GLY A 605 9.18 -15.91 -15.58
N ASN A 606 10.06 -16.76 -15.04
CA ASN A 606 11.13 -16.30 -14.15
C ASN A 606 12.26 -15.64 -14.95
N ILE A 607 12.75 -14.52 -14.43
CA ILE A 607 13.86 -13.77 -15.03
C ILE A 607 15.19 -14.40 -14.63
N LEU A 608 15.91 -14.92 -15.61
CA LEU A 608 17.23 -15.54 -15.43
C LEU A 608 18.38 -14.58 -15.80
N GLY A 609 18.12 -13.64 -16.71
CA GLY A 609 19.13 -12.72 -17.24
C GLY A 609 20.06 -13.35 -18.28
N LEU A 610 21.04 -12.58 -18.77
CA LEU A 610 21.94 -12.97 -19.86
C LEU A 610 23.38 -13.28 -19.41
N ASP A 611 23.69 -13.23 -18.11
CA ASP A 611 25.07 -13.37 -17.59
C ASP A 611 25.78 -14.64 -18.10
N ASN A 612 25.09 -15.78 -18.11
CA ASN A 612 25.66 -17.03 -18.62
C ASN A 612 25.99 -16.96 -20.12
N ASP A 613 25.16 -16.30 -20.91
CA ASP A 613 25.40 -16.13 -22.34
C ASP A 613 26.53 -15.12 -22.59
N TYR A 614 26.62 -14.06 -21.78
CA TYR A 614 27.71 -13.07 -21.80
C TYR A 614 29.06 -13.73 -21.49
N THR A 615 29.14 -14.53 -20.44
CA THR A 615 30.36 -15.29 -20.11
C THR A 615 30.72 -16.28 -21.22
N SER A 616 29.74 -16.93 -21.85
CA SER A 616 29.98 -17.86 -22.97
C SER A 616 30.61 -17.20 -24.21
N LEU A 617 30.50 -15.88 -24.32
CA LEU A 617 31.07 -15.02 -25.35
C LEU A 617 32.40 -14.35 -24.92
N GLY A 618 33.00 -14.81 -23.82
CA GLY A 618 34.26 -14.27 -23.28
C GLY A 618 34.05 -13.00 -22.46
N ASP A 619 33.11 -13.06 -21.50
CA ASP A 619 32.65 -11.93 -20.68
C ASP A 619 32.28 -10.70 -21.54
N ALA A 620 31.41 -10.97 -22.51
CA ALA A 620 30.86 -9.98 -23.41
C ALA A 620 29.87 -9.05 -22.70
N ASP A 621 29.65 -7.88 -23.28
CA ASP A 621 28.55 -6.98 -22.95
C ASP A 621 27.39 -7.16 -23.95
N LYS A 622 26.30 -6.42 -23.73
CA LYS A 622 25.13 -6.39 -24.61
C LYS A 622 25.46 -6.12 -26.08
N ASP A 623 26.45 -5.28 -26.36
CA ASP A 623 26.81 -4.89 -27.72
C ASP A 623 27.41 -6.09 -28.49
N LYS A 624 28.31 -6.85 -27.84
CA LYS A 624 28.87 -8.08 -28.42
C LYS A 624 27.82 -9.18 -28.55
N PHE A 625 26.92 -9.33 -27.58
CA PHE A 625 25.82 -10.29 -27.67
C PHE A 625 24.88 -9.93 -28.83
N GLU A 626 24.48 -8.66 -28.97
CA GLU A 626 23.64 -8.19 -30.07
C GLU A 626 24.29 -8.48 -31.41
N MET A 627 25.58 -8.18 -31.53
CA MET A 627 26.34 -8.43 -32.76
C MET A 627 26.39 -9.93 -33.11
N HIS A 628 26.59 -10.80 -32.11
CA HIS A 628 26.57 -12.26 -32.30
C HIS A 628 25.19 -12.72 -32.79
N LEU A 629 24.12 -12.28 -32.12
CA LEU A 629 22.74 -12.64 -32.48
C LEU A 629 22.36 -12.12 -33.88
N ARG A 630 22.70 -10.88 -34.22
CA ARG A 630 22.49 -10.33 -35.58
C ARG A 630 23.25 -11.12 -36.63
N ASN A 631 24.48 -11.53 -36.35
CA ASN A 631 25.27 -12.35 -37.27
C ASN A 631 24.65 -13.74 -37.47
N LEU A 632 24.12 -14.36 -36.41
CA LEU A 632 23.40 -15.64 -36.52
C LEU A 632 22.18 -15.50 -37.44
N ILE A 633 21.33 -14.49 -37.20
CA ILE A 633 20.13 -14.24 -38.00
C ILE A 633 20.49 -13.89 -39.45
N ALA A 634 21.51 -13.05 -39.66
CA ALA A 634 21.96 -12.65 -40.99
C ALA A 634 22.57 -13.82 -41.78
N ASN A 635 23.25 -14.75 -41.12
CA ASN A 635 23.81 -15.95 -41.75
C ASN A 635 22.72 -16.96 -42.12
N ALA A 636 21.63 -17.02 -41.33
CA ALA A 636 20.52 -17.93 -41.58
C ALA A 636 19.54 -17.41 -42.64
N TYR A 637 19.16 -16.14 -42.57
CA TYR A 637 18.04 -15.57 -43.34
C TYR A 637 18.43 -14.38 -44.22
N GLY A 638 19.72 -14.03 -44.26
CA GLY A 638 20.25 -12.94 -45.06
C GLY A 638 20.29 -11.59 -44.32
N LYS A 639 21.24 -10.75 -44.73
CA LYS A 639 21.50 -9.43 -44.11
C LYS A 639 20.33 -8.46 -44.24
N SER A 640 19.59 -8.52 -45.35
CA SER A 640 18.44 -7.63 -45.58
C SER A 640 17.32 -7.89 -44.57
N PHE A 641 16.97 -9.17 -44.35
CA PHE A 641 15.99 -9.56 -43.34
C PHE A 641 16.43 -9.12 -41.93
N ALA A 642 17.65 -9.48 -41.53
CA ALA A 642 18.17 -9.15 -40.20
C ALA A 642 18.21 -7.63 -39.90
N ALA A 643 18.34 -6.79 -40.94
CA ALA A 643 18.40 -5.33 -40.80
C ALA A 643 17.03 -4.66 -40.86
N THR A 644 16.07 -5.21 -41.60
CA THR A 644 14.78 -4.54 -41.89
C THR A 644 13.61 -5.12 -41.12
N LYS A 645 13.69 -6.40 -40.72
CA LYS A 645 12.57 -7.16 -40.14
C LYS A 645 12.81 -7.60 -38.70
N VAL A 646 14.01 -7.39 -38.16
CA VAL A 646 14.36 -7.77 -36.78
C VAL A 646 14.88 -6.57 -36.00
N LYS A 647 14.29 -6.31 -34.84
CA LYS A 647 14.74 -5.30 -33.89
C LYS A 647 15.10 -5.98 -32.57
N ILE A 648 16.32 -5.71 -32.07
CA ILE A 648 16.83 -6.28 -30.83
C ILE A 648 16.95 -5.17 -29.79
N ARG A 649 16.52 -5.44 -28.55
CA ARG A 649 16.58 -4.53 -27.41
C ARG A 649 17.02 -5.28 -26.15
N PHE A 650 17.50 -4.54 -25.16
CA PHE A 650 17.97 -5.08 -23.88
C PHE A 650 17.26 -4.39 -22.70
N PRO A 651 15.99 -4.74 -22.42
CA PRO A 651 15.32 -4.23 -21.23
C PRO A 651 15.90 -4.83 -19.95
N GLN A 652 15.84 -4.06 -18.85
CA GLN A 652 16.22 -4.54 -17.51
C GLN A 652 14.97 -4.80 -16.69
N VAL A 653 14.85 -6.02 -16.15
CA VAL A 653 13.75 -6.46 -15.29
C VAL A 653 14.34 -6.99 -13.99
N ASN A 654 13.91 -6.45 -12.84
CA ASN A 654 14.45 -6.81 -11.51
C ASN A 654 15.99 -6.69 -11.39
N GLY A 655 16.59 -5.74 -12.10
CA GLY A 655 18.05 -5.52 -12.11
C GLY A 655 18.85 -6.52 -12.97
N LEU A 656 18.17 -7.45 -13.66
CA LEU A 656 18.78 -8.37 -14.63
C LEU A 656 18.45 -7.90 -16.05
N GLU A 657 19.42 -7.97 -16.94
CA GLU A 657 19.25 -7.64 -18.35
C GLU A 657 18.75 -8.86 -19.13
N ILE A 658 17.69 -8.69 -19.93
CA ILE A 658 17.17 -9.71 -20.84
C ILE A 658 17.28 -9.21 -22.29
N CYS A 659 17.16 -10.09 -23.28
CA CYS A 659 17.17 -9.71 -24.69
C CYS A 659 15.79 -9.89 -25.30
N GLN A 660 15.26 -8.82 -25.88
CA GLN A 660 14.00 -8.81 -26.63
C GLN A 660 14.32 -8.78 -28.13
N VAL A 661 13.76 -9.73 -28.87
CA VAL A 661 13.87 -9.81 -30.33
C VAL A 661 12.48 -9.66 -30.94
N ASP A 662 12.17 -8.47 -31.45
CA ASP A 662 10.95 -8.20 -32.19
C ASP A 662 11.16 -8.61 -33.66
N THR A 663 10.34 -9.55 -34.15
CA THR A 663 10.38 -10.04 -35.52
C THR A 663 9.09 -9.66 -36.25
N GLN A 664 9.24 -8.89 -37.33
CA GLN A 664 8.11 -8.56 -38.21
C GLN A 664 7.81 -9.69 -39.19
N GLU A 665 6.57 -9.73 -39.67
CA GLU A 665 6.19 -10.60 -40.78
C GLU A 665 7.09 -10.39 -42.01
N ALA A 666 7.51 -11.52 -42.61
CA ALA A 666 8.30 -11.54 -43.82
C ALA A 666 7.40 -11.50 -45.06
N SER A 667 7.93 -10.91 -46.14
CA SER A 667 7.26 -10.90 -47.45
C SER A 667 7.51 -12.19 -48.26
N GLU A 668 8.46 -13.01 -47.83
CA GLU A 668 8.86 -14.27 -48.47
C GLU A 668 9.09 -15.33 -47.37
N PRO A 669 8.91 -16.63 -47.66
CA PRO A 669 9.09 -17.68 -46.66
C PRO A 669 10.55 -17.80 -46.22
N LEU A 670 10.78 -17.79 -44.91
CA LEU A 670 12.06 -18.09 -44.28
C LEU A 670 12.22 -19.60 -44.08
N ILE A 671 13.23 -20.17 -44.73
CA ILE A 671 13.61 -21.58 -44.59
C ILE A 671 14.90 -21.65 -43.74
N LEU A 672 14.87 -22.47 -42.69
CA LEU A 672 16.06 -22.71 -41.86
C LEU A 672 16.78 -23.97 -42.33
N ALA A 673 18.05 -23.83 -42.72
CA ALA A 673 18.93 -24.96 -43.01
C ALA A 673 19.51 -25.52 -41.71
N THR A 674 19.09 -26.73 -41.33
CA THR A 674 19.58 -27.45 -40.15
C THR A 674 20.45 -28.63 -40.56
N THR A 675 21.26 -29.18 -39.64
CA THR A 675 22.04 -30.40 -39.91
C THR A 675 21.35 -31.59 -39.26
N ASP A 676 21.07 -32.65 -40.02
CA ASP A 676 20.47 -33.86 -39.48
C ASP A 676 21.47 -34.71 -38.67
N LYS A 677 20.99 -35.80 -38.07
CA LYS A 677 21.82 -36.71 -37.25
C LYS A 677 22.94 -37.41 -38.06
N SER A 678 22.85 -37.39 -39.40
CA SER A 678 23.83 -37.94 -40.35
C SER A 678 24.79 -36.89 -40.91
N GLY A 679 24.69 -35.62 -40.50
CA GLY A 679 25.56 -34.54 -40.97
C GLY A 679 25.14 -33.93 -42.31
N GLN A 680 23.97 -34.27 -42.85
CA GLN A 680 23.45 -33.66 -44.08
C GLN A 680 22.64 -32.40 -43.76
N LYS A 681 22.73 -31.39 -44.62
CA LYS A 681 21.91 -30.19 -44.52
C LYS A 681 20.48 -30.52 -44.96
N VAL A 682 19.52 -30.23 -44.09
CA VAL A 682 18.09 -30.39 -44.32
C VAL A 682 17.41 -29.04 -44.13
N GLU A 683 16.66 -28.63 -45.14
CA GLU A 683 15.84 -27.42 -45.12
C GLU A 683 14.53 -27.67 -44.40
N LYS A 684 14.19 -26.78 -43.47
CA LYS A 684 12.99 -26.87 -42.64
C LYS A 684 12.21 -25.58 -42.67
N PHE A 685 10.89 -25.70 -42.82
CA PHE A 685 9.96 -24.59 -42.78
C PHE A 685 9.19 -24.63 -41.46
N PHE A 686 9.21 -23.53 -40.72
CA PHE A 686 8.60 -23.42 -39.39
C PHE A 686 7.52 -22.34 -39.38
N VAL A 687 6.41 -22.61 -38.70
CA VAL A 687 5.29 -21.69 -38.49
C VAL A 687 4.83 -21.74 -37.03
N ARG A 688 4.17 -20.68 -36.55
CA ARG A 688 3.50 -20.68 -35.25
C ARG A 688 2.18 -21.45 -35.34
N ASN A 689 1.90 -22.25 -34.32
CA ASN A 689 0.59 -22.86 -34.11
C ASN A 689 0.33 -22.88 -32.59
N GLY A 690 -0.53 -21.96 -32.13
CA GLY A 690 -0.60 -21.62 -30.72
C GLY A 690 0.75 -21.11 -30.20
N ASN A 691 1.12 -21.49 -28.98
CA ASN A 691 2.38 -21.07 -28.36
C ASN A 691 3.61 -21.88 -28.79
N ALA A 692 3.54 -22.70 -29.85
CA ALA A 692 4.65 -23.56 -30.26
C ALA A 692 5.07 -23.36 -31.72
N SER A 693 6.38 -23.41 -31.95
CA SER A 693 6.99 -23.38 -33.29
C SER A 693 7.01 -24.79 -33.90
N HIS A 694 6.15 -25.04 -34.89
CA HIS A 694 5.98 -26.35 -35.53
C HIS A 694 6.68 -26.43 -36.90
N GLU A 695 7.30 -27.57 -37.17
CA GLU A 695 7.82 -27.88 -38.52
C GLU A 695 6.65 -28.25 -39.43
N MET A 696 6.49 -27.50 -40.52
CA MET A 696 5.50 -27.79 -41.55
C MET A 696 6.17 -28.56 -42.69
N PRO A 697 5.60 -29.70 -43.14
CA PRO A 697 6.16 -30.47 -44.24
C PRO A 697 6.27 -29.61 -45.51
N MET A 698 7.39 -29.72 -46.23
CA MET A 698 7.59 -28.99 -47.50
C MET A 698 6.50 -29.27 -48.54
N SER A 699 5.84 -30.43 -48.49
CA SER A 699 4.68 -30.75 -49.34
C SER A 699 3.45 -29.87 -49.09
N GLN A 700 3.32 -29.30 -47.88
CA GLN A 700 2.22 -28.41 -47.48
C GLN A 700 2.59 -26.93 -47.62
N MET A 701 3.88 -26.60 -47.75
CA MET A 701 4.39 -25.23 -47.86
C MET A 701 3.70 -24.45 -48.99
N ASN A 702 3.55 -25.04 -50.18
CA ASN A 702 2.87 -24.38 -51.30
C ASN A 702 1.41 -24.03 -51.03
N SER A 703 0.71 -24.82 -50.21
CA SER A 703 -0.68 -24.52 -49.81
C SER A 703 -0.72 -23.39 -48.79
N TYR A 704 0.20 -23.39 -47.83
CA TYR A 704 0.34 -22.33 -46.83
C TYR A 704 0.71 -20.99 -47.48
N MET A 705 1.69 -21.01 -48.41
CA MET A 705 2.16 -19.81 -49.10
C MET A 705 1.06 -19.09 -49.89
N LYS A 706 0.16 -19.84 -50.54
CA LYS A 706 -0.99 -19.25 -51.27
C LYS A 706 -1.96 -18.50 -50.36
N GLY A 707 -2.07 -18.90 -49.08
CA GLY A 707 -2.92 -18.24 -48.10
C GLY A 707 -2.24 -17.09 -47.37
N ARG A 708 -0.92 -17.17 -47.15
CA ARG A 708 -0.17 -16.27 -46.24
C ARG A 708 0.66 -15.18 -46.94
N PHE A 709 1.35 -15.52 -48.02
CA PHE A 709 2.33 -14.62 -48.69
C PHE A 709 1.82 -14.10 -50.04
N THR A 710 0.51 -14.17 -50.27
CA THR A 710 -0.10 -13.65 -51.49
C THR A 710 0.07 -12.13 -51.56
N SER A 711 0.81 -11.69 -52.58
CA SER A 711 0.78 -10.31 -53.09
C SER A 711 -0.61 -9.95 -53.59
#